data_AF-A0A1Z8ZS60-F1
#
_entry.id   AF-A0A1Z8ZS60-F1
#
_cell.length_a   1.000
_cell.length_b   1.000
_cell.length_c   1.000
_cell.angle_alpha   90.00
_cell.angle_beta   90.00
_cell.angle_gamma   90.00
#
_symmetry.space_group_name_H-M   'P 1'
#
loop_
_entity.id
_entity.type
_entity.pdbx_description
1 polymer ?
#
loop_
_entity_poly.entity_id
_entity_poly.type
_entity_poly.pdbx_seq_one_letter_code
_entity_poly.pdbx_strand_id
1 'polypeptide(L)'
;MDSSYYLHQGVRSSFVIDLRLPLSQPPAFMRTLSFLSIVLCSSLVITATLSGKESGTPNLTNQAWALRNSDGLLQRRDLQKIVEAQNQRNPHLIKSALASPDPVLRARAAFAAGSLQDPVLLPALIALLDDSDPKVRVDAAFALRQTPGADSQALLDHLRKEADPDVQAMLLGALGFQGDRRSYHELLNLKLSNQEVPLILCIIYYLQRDIVSQEGIEAMLALLDKRQAPSIREHAAYFFYTLKRRQLKDPTLARRLAKIIHSSNYQDPAIPYLLRYLASCQRDEDLALFTRWFRKGTSLRARSVAVESIGAFISREPARHLLIEAIKDPEQHIAMTAAELLAASSDLTEKNVATIKMALGANHTNPSTHSFLWSILWKHGEKASLENLIAKITPAEGPLLLTALSAAPGIELAPFASQIEAATTHPNPQVNLLTGVYLAERTARDPSEKSFGAFLKFLTKVRDHRVRGDALFELAHGLQDKLSGKEQAARFGAYYKMLLAEGDHSSAGACLLILGATEDPDALPTLQSALTHANPIIREAVQRGLKLHKNGTTKPINYYILDYLPFLDPDWKLLQKYGRHPEMIFTTKLGDIVIQLDAEQAPVAVANLIKHIEEKNFDALHIYRLVPNHVIQAGPPGNFGYRIRSEFTRIPKVEHSFGIGDLGKDTASHHIAITHLMRPHNEGKYTNLGLITSGRQIVKTVNFNELIEKTTIRPDPGRAK
;
A
#
# COMPACT_ATOMS: atom_id res chain seq x y z
N MET A 1 -25.31 -11.94 -32.06
CA MET A 1 -24.93 -10.89 -33.01
C MET A 1 -23.40 -10.85 -33.01
N ASP A 2 -22.71 -11.76 -33.71
CA ASP A 2 -22.76 -12.03 -35.15
C ASP A 2 -22.34 -10.78 -35.96
N SER A 3 -21.41 -10.86 -36.93
CA SER A 3 -20.70 -12.03 -37.47
C SER A 3 -19.36 -11.64 -38.14
N SER A 4 -18.55 -12.67 -38.46
CA SER A 4 -17.35 -12.61 -39.30
C SER A 4 -17.64 -12.29 -40.77
N TYR A 5 -16.63 -11.87 -41.55
CA TYR A 5 -16.10 -12.63 -42.74
C TYR A 5 -14.99 -11.90 -43.55
N TYR A 6 -14.27 -12.68 -44.39
CA TYR A 6 -13.32 -12.33 -45.49
C TYR A 6 -11.96 -11.64 -45.17
N LEU A 7 -10.90 -11.75 -46.00
CA LEU A 7 -10.23 -12.94 -46.58
C LEU A 7 -8.81 -12.58 -47.12
N HIS A 8 -8.06 -13.57 -47.63
CA HIS A 8 -6.75 -13.49 -48.35
C HIS A 8 -6.71 -12.44 -49.50
N GLN A 9 -5.57 -11.94 -50.02
CA GLN A 9 -4.31 -12.62 -50.42
C GLN A 9 -3.08 -11.67 -50.55
N GLY A 10 -1.86 -12.23 -50.64
CA GLY A 10 -1.10 -12.05 -51.90
C GLY A 10 0.33 -11.46 -51.94
N VAL A 11 1.31 -12.33 -52.27
CA VAL A 11 2.37 -12.11 -53.30
C VAL A 11 3.62 -11.21 -53.03
N ARG A 12 4.71 -11.89 -52.60
CA ARG A 12 6.11 -11.93 -53.16
C ARG A 12 7.09 -10.73 -53.16
N SER A 13 8.37 -11.12 -53.30
CA SER A 13 9.62 -10.38 -53.61
C SER A 13 10.15 -9.46 -52.50
N SER A 14 11.29 -9.72 -51.83
CA SER A 14 12.65 -10.14 -52.25
C SER A 14 13.54 -9.00 -52.74
N PHE A 15 14.53 -8.61 -51.94
CA PHE A 15 15.86 -8.21 -52.43
C PHE A 15 16.94 -8.59 -51.41
N VAL A 16 18.15 -8.87 -51.91
CA VAL A 16 19.31 -9.34 -51.14
C VAL A 16 20.45 -8.33 -51.29
N ILE A 17 21.11 -7.97 -50.19
CA ILE A 17 22.51 -7.51 -50.19
C ILE A 17 23.23 -8.22 -49.02
N ASP A 18 24.22 -9.06 -49.36
CA ASP A 18 25.20 -9.66 -48.43
C ASP A 18 26.45 -8.76 -48.44
N LEU A 19 27.05 -8.49 -47.28
CA LEU A 19 28.37 -7.87 -47.18
C LEU A 19 29.03 -8.27 -45.85
N ARG A 20 30.25 -8.83 -45.92
CA ARG A 20 30.88 -9.57 -44.83
C ARG A 20 32.19 -8.94 -44.35
N LEU A 21 32.31 -8.76 -43.03
CA LEU A 21 33.56 -8.92 -42.25
C LEU A 21 34.72 -7.92 -42.61
N PRO A 22 35.91 -7.96 -41.97
CA PRO A 22 36.38 -8.75 -40.83
C PRO A 22 37.01 -8.00 -39.62
N LEU A 23 37.04 -8.72 -38.48
CA LEU A 23 38.09 -8.86 -37.44
C LEU A 23 39.26 -7.84 -37.32
N SER A 24 39.57 -7.43 -36.07
CA SER A 24 40.96 -7.37 -35.54
C SER A 24 41.06 -7.23 -34.01
N GLN A 25 42.04 -7.93 -33.39
CA GLN A 25 42.54 -7.89 -31.99
C GLN A 25 43.85 -8.75 -31.93
N PRO A 26 44.63 -8.81 -30.84
CA PRO A 26 45.14 -7.79 -29.90
C PRO A 26 46.71 -7.75 -29.95
N PRO A 27 47.48 -7.16 -29.00
CA PRO A 27 47.88 -7.79 -27.70
C PRO A 27 47.92 -6.78 -26.51
N ALA A 28 48.07 -7.09 -25.20
CA ALA A 28 48.50 -8.25 -24.38
C ALA A 28 49.98 -8.26 -23.91
N PHE A 29 50.23 -8.15 -22.58
CA PHE A 29 51.54 -8.40 -21.92
C PHE A 29 51.38 -8.88 -20.46
N MET A 30 52.33 -9.73 -20.00
CA MET A 30 52.62 -10.38 -18.68
C MET A 30 51.73 -10.07 -17.44
N ARG A 31 51.21 -10.98 -16.58
CA ARG A 31 51.45 -12.39 -16.09
C ARG A 31 52.38 -12.62 -14.88
N THR A 32 51.91 -13.51 -13.98
CA THR A 32 52.62 -14.34 -12.95
C THR A 32 53.31 -13.60 -11.79
N LEU A 33 53.44 -14.11 -10.54
CA LEU A 33 53.11 -15.36 -9.80
C LEU A 33 53.00 -14.95 -8.27
N SER A 34 52.66 -15.71 -7.21
CA SER A 34 52.44 -17.13 -6.87
C SER A 34 51.37 -17.30 -5.76
N PHE A 35 50.94 -18.54 -5.45
CA PHE A 35 50.38 -18.92 -4.13
C PHE A 35 51.52 -19.17 -3.12
N LEU A 36 51.33 -18.86 -1.82
CA LEU A 36 51.39 -19.81 -0.67
C LEU A 36 51.35 -19.07 0.69
N SER A 37 50.32 -19.30 1.51
CA SER A 37 50.34 -19.20 3.00
C SER A 37 48.94 -19.50 3.56
N ILE A 38 48.72 -20.75 3.96
CA ILE A 38 47.57 -21.18 4.78
C ILE A 38 48.09 -21.41 6.20
N VAL A 39 47.21 -21.31 7.22
CA VAL A 39 47.51 -21.45 8.66
C VAL A 39 48.14 -20.20 9.30
N LEU A 40 47.31 -19.19 9.63
CA LEU A 40 47.32 -18.41 10.89
C LEU A 40 46.29 -17.26 10.85
N CYS A 41 45.00 -17.56 10.99
CA CYS A 41 43.98 -16.50 11.18
C CYS A 41 42.68 -16.97 11.87
N SER A 42 42.75 -17.99 12.72
CA SER A 42 41.58 -18.60 13.40
C SER A 42 41.35 -18.04 14.81
N SER A 43 41.54 -16.73 15.02
CA SER A 43 41.39 -16.07 16.32
C SER A 43 41.32 -14.53 16.26
N LEU A 44 40.56 -13.96 15.31
CA LEU A 44 40.25 -12.52 15.34
C LEU A 44 38.81 -12.20 14.89
N VAL A 45 37.84 -12.67 15.68
CA VAL A 45 36.43 -12.24 15.56
C VAL A 45 36.30 -10.82 16.14
N ILE A 46 36.79 -9.82 15.41
CA ILE A 46 36.43 -8.42 15.66
C ILE A 46 35.05 -8.18 15.08
N THR A 47 34.21 -7.52 15.87
CA THR A 47 32.85 -7.13 15.53
C THR A 47 32.82 -6.09 14.42
N ALA A 48 32.88 -6.55 13.16
CA ALA A 48 32.41 -5.79 12.01
C ALA A 48 30.88 -5.63 12.12
N THR A 49 30.45 -4.66 12.93
CA THR A 49 29.04 -4.29 13.08
C THR A 49 28.43 -3.91 11.73
N LEU A 50 27.12 -4.15 11.59
CA LEU A 50 26.31 -3.87 10.40
C LEU A 50 26.20 -2.35 10.13
N SER A 51 27.33 -1.76 9.75
CA SER A 51 27.53 -0.36 9.39
C SER A 51 27.72 -0.19 7.87
N GLY A 52 27.20 -1.15 7.10
CA GLY A 52 26.98 -1.04 5.67
C GLY A 52 25.97 0.06 5.36
N LYS A 53 26.41 1.32 5.49
CA LYS A 53 25.71 2.48 4.94
C LYS A 53 25.70 2.30 3.42
N GLU A 54 24.60 1.79 2.89
CA GLU A 54 24.13 2.25 1.59
C GLU A 54 23.85 3.76 1.71
N SER A 55 24.90 4.59 1.61
CA SER A 55 24.78 6.04 1.45
C SER A 55 24.34 6.39 0.03
N GLY A 56 23.48 5.56 -0.56
CA GLY A 56 22.71 5.91 -1.73
C GLY A 56 21.66 6.90 -1.29
N THR A 57 21.76 8.12 -1.83
CA THR A 57 20.58 8.97 -1.97
C THR A 57 19.43 8.14 -2.58
N PRO A 58 18.16 8.41 -2.22
CA PRO A 58 17.04 7.69 -2.82
C PRO A 58 17.17 7.64 -4.34
N ASN A 59 16.81 6.52 -4.98
CA ASN A 59 16.98 6.27 -6.43
C ASN A 59 16.02 7.12 -7.33
N LEU A 60 15.66 8.29 -6.82
CA LEU A 60 14.92 9.41 -7.38
C LEU A 60 15.55 10.01 -8.63
N THR A 61 16.84 9.79 -8.89
CA THR A 61 17.53 10.25 -10.10
C THR A 61 16.77 9.89 -11.39
N ASN A 62 16.09 8.73 -11.38
CA ASN A 62 15.27 8.24 -12.50
C ASN A 62 13.87 8.91 -12.62
N GLN A 63 13.45 9.68 -11.62
CA GLN A 63 12.15 10.36 -11.54
C GLN A 63 12.27 11.75 -10.90
N ALA A 64 13.39 12.46 -11.13
CA ALA A 64 13.65 13.76 -10.50
C ALA A 64 12.61 14.82 -10.91
N TRP A 65 12.11 14.74 -12.15
CA TRP A 65 10.98 15.52 -12.68
C TRP A 65 9.70 15.43 -11.84
N ALA A 66 9.51 14.32 -11.09
CA ALA A 66 8.38 14.13 -10.20
C ALA A 66 8.55 14.85 -8.84
N LEU A 67 9.71 15.46 -8.55
CA LEU A 67 9.90 16.22 -7.32
C LEU A 67 9.47 17.68 -7.52
N ARG A 68 8.67 18.21 -6.58
CA ARG A 68 8.40 19.64 -6.49
C ARG A 68 9.60 20.35 -5.86
N ASN A 69 10.09 21.40 -6.51
CA ASN A 69 11.02 22.35 -5.89
C ASN A 69 10.28 23.32 -4.95
N SER A 70 10.96 23.86 -3.95
CA SER A 70 10.34 24.79 -2.99
C SER A 70 9.84 26.07 -3.68
N ASP A 71 8.68 26.54 -3.24
CA ASP A 71 8.13 27.87 -3.55
C ASP A 71 8.15 28.82 -2.34
N GLY A 72 8.67 28.37 -1.19
CA GLY A 72 8.73 29.15 0.05
C GLY A 72 7.39 29.26 0.77
N LEU A 73 6.48 28.30 0.57
CA LEU A 73 5.17 28.22 1.24
C LEU A 73 5.27 28.43 2.76
N LEU A 74 6.31 27.89 3.40
CA LEU A 74 6.46 28.01 4.85
C LEU A 74 6.71 29.46 5.30
N GLN A 75 7.25 30.33 4.44
CA GLN A 75 7.50 31.75 4.73
C GLN A 75 6.45 32.69 4.11
N ARG A 76 5.77 32.26 3.04
CA ARG A 76 4.88 33.10 2.22
C ARG A 76 3.39 32.95 2.57
N ARG A 77 2.84 33.95 3.27
CA ARG A 77 1.42 33.97 3.71
C ARG A 77 0.41 33.95 2.56
N ASP A 78 0.78 34.41 1.38
CA ASP A 78 -0.04 34.37 0.16
C ASP A 78 -0.12 32.95 -0.44
N LEU A 79 0.99 32.21 -0.51
CA LEU A 79 0.98 30.79 -0.85
C LEU A 79 0.18 29.96 0.17
N GLN A 80 0.26 30.30 1.47
CA GLN A 80 -0.51 29.64 2.52
C GLN A 80 -2.02 29.80 2.34
N LYS A 81 -2.50 30.97 1.90
CA LYS A 81 -3.93 31.20 1.58
C LYS A 81 -4.41 30.31 0.42
N ILE A 82 -3.55 29.97 -0.54
CA ILE A 82 -3.89 29.04 -1.62
C ILE A 82 -4.06 27.62 -1.07
N VAL A 83 -3.22 27.19 -0.12
CA VAL A 83 -3.38 25.88 0.56
C VAL A 83 -4.60 25.86 1.50
N GLU A 84 -4.93 26.98 2.14
CA GLU A 84 -6.17 27.10 2.92
C GLU A 84 -7.40 26.98 2.00
N ALA A 85 -7.38 27.63 0.82
CA ALA A 85 -8.40 27.43 -0.21
C ALA A 85 -8.44 25.98 -0.76
N GLN A 86 -7.29 25.29 -0.82
CA GLN A 86 -7.19 23.87 -1.17
C GLN A 86 -7.90 22.98 -0.13
N ASN A 87 -7.68 23.25 1.16
CA ASN A 87 -8.30 22.53 2.27
C ASN A 87 -9.79 22.88 2.45
N GLN A 88 -10.20 24.08 2.05
CA GLN A 88 -11.61 24.49 1.99
C GLN A 88 -12.31 24.00 0.71
N ARG A 89 -11.59 23.41 -0.25
CA ARG A 89 -12.09 23.01 -1.59
C ARG A 89 -12.79 24.17 -2.30
N ASN A 90 -12.20 25.37 -2.28
CA ASN A 90 -12.78 26.58 -2.86
C ASN A 90 -12.24 26.85 -4.28
N PRO A 91 -12.95 26.47 -5.36
CA PRO A 91 -12.45 26.65 -6.73
C PRO A 91 -12.37 28.12 -7.16
N HIS A 92 -13.17 29.02 -6.58
CA HIS A 92 -13.17 30.43 -6.97
C HIS A 92 -11.87 31.13 -6.53
N LEU A 93 -11.40 30.88 -5.31
CA LEU A 93 -10.11 31.40 -4.83
C LEU A 93 -8.94 30.80 -5.61
N ILE A 94 -8.97 29.50 -5.90
CA ILE A 94 -7.95 28.85 -6.73
C ILE A 94 -7.95 29.46 -8.14
N LYS A 95 -9.10 29.61 -8.80
CA LYS A 95 -9.23 30.20 -10.14
C LYS A 95 -8.73 31.65 -10.20
N SER A 96 -8.93 32.43 -9.14
CA SER A 96 -8.36 33.77 -9.02
C SER A 96 -6.82 33.73 -8.96
N ALA A 97 -6.25 32.83 -8.15
CA ALA A 97 -4.81 32.68 -8.02
C ALA A 97 -4.12 32.11 -9.29
N LEU A 98 -4.82 31.29 -10.09
CA LEU A 98 -4.35 30.87 -11.43
C LEU A 98 -4.12 32.05 -12.38
N ALA A 99 -4.78 33.19 -12.17
CA ALA A 99 -4.62 34.41 -12.97
C ALA A 99 -3.66 35.45 -12.35
N SER A 100 -2.89 35.08 -11.31
CA SER A 100 -1.95 35.98 -10.63
C SER A 100 -0.82 36.45 -11.56
N PRO A 101 -0.34 37.72 -11.46
CA PRO A 101 0.86 38.15 -12.15
C PRO A 101 2.13 37.41 -11.66
N ASP A 102 2.16 36.98 -10.40
CA ASP A 102 3.29 36.20 -9.84
C ASP A 102 3.20 34.73 -10.31
N PRO A 103 4.18 34.22 -11.08
CA PRO A 103 4.20 32.82 -11.51
C PRO A 103 4.27 31.83 -10.34
N VAL A 104 4.85 32.21 -9.20
CA VAL A 104 4.91 31.34 -8.02
C VAL A 104 3.51 31.10 -7.43
N LEU A 105 2.65 32.14 -7.43
CA LEU A 105 1.25 32.01 -7.04
C LEU A 105 0.46 31.19 -8.08
N ARG A 106 0.70 31.37 -9.39
CA ARG A 106 0.05 30.55 -10.44
C ARG A 106 0.43 29.07 -10.32
N ALA A 107 1.71 28.77 -10.14
CA ALA A 107 2.24 27.41 -9.96
C ALA A 107 1.63 26.72 -8.73
N ARG A 108 1.63 27.40 -7.57
CA ARG A 108 1.00 26.88 -6.34
C ARG A 108 -0.52 26.72 -6.48
N ALA A 109 -1.20 27.61 -7.20
CA ALA A 109 -2.63 27.49 -7.49
C ALA A 109 -2.95 26.29 -8.41
N ALA A 110 -2.11 26.04 -9.43
CA ALA A 110 -2.25 24.88 -10.30
C ALA A 110 -2.00 23.58 -9.52
N PHE A 111 -0.92 23.50 -8.74
CA PHE A 111 -0.64 22.35 -7.86
C PHE A 111 -1.82 22.08 -6.89
N ALA A 112 -2.39 23.13 -6.30
CA ALA A 112 -3.56 23.03 -5.44
C ALA A 112 -4.84 22.56 -6.18
N ALA A 113 -5.06 23.02 -7.41
CA ALA A 113 -6.16 22.57 -8.25
C ALA A 113 -6.15 21.05 -8.48
N GLY A 114 -4.95 20.46 -8.60
CA GLY A 114 -4.76 19.00 -8.67
C GLY A 114 -5.27 18.24 -7.44
N SER A 115 -5.32 18.87 -6.27
CA SER A 115 -5.95 18.30 -5.06
C SER A 115 -7.47 18.52 -5.01
N LEU A 116 -7.99 19.63 -5.57
CA LEU A 116 -9.43 19.82 -5.75
C LEU A 116 -10.03 18.76 -6.68
N GLN A 117 -9.42 18.60 -7.87
CA GLN A 117 -9.97 17.85 -9.01
C GLN A 117 -11.33 18.38 -9.48
N ASP A 118 -11.49 19.70 -9.52
CA ASP A 118 -12.73 20.37 -9.93
C ASP A 118 -12.71 20.69 -11.44
N PRO A 119 -13.64 20.14 -12.26
CA PRO A 119 -13.72 20.42 -13.69
C PRO A 119 -13.87 21.90 -14.06
N VAL A 120 -14.39 22.77 -13.17
CA VAL A 120 -14.53 24.22 -13.44
C VAL A 120 -13.20 24.95 -13.65
N LEU A 121 -12.09 24.30 -13.26
CA LEU A 121 -10.73 24.79 -13.43
C LEU A 121 -10.07 24.34 -14.74
N LEU A 122 -10.59 23.30 -15.42
CA LEU A 122 -9.98 22.72 -16.62
C LEU A 122 -9.63 23.76 -17.71
N PRO A 123 -10.48 24.74 -18.09
CA PRO A 123 -10.13 25.72 -19.12
C PRO A 123 -8.96 26.62 -18.71
N ALA A 124 -8.85 26.97 -17.43
CA ALA A 124 -7.74 27.77 -16.92
C ALA A 124 -6.45 26.95 -16.84
N LEU A 125 -6.55 25.68 -16.43
CA LEU A 125 -5.40 24.77 -16.37
C LEU A 125 -4.86 24.42 -17.77
N ILE A 126 -5.72 24.28 -18.78
CA ILE A 126 -5.29 24.11 -20.18
C ILE A 126 -4.57 25.36 -20.68
N ALA A 127 -5.09 26.57 -20.39
CA ALA A 127 -4.41 27.82 -20.78
C ALA A 127 -3.03 28.00 -20.12
N LEU A 128 -2.84 27.49 -18.89
CA LEU A 128 -1.54 27.49 -18.21
C LEU A 128 -0.53 26.48 -18.78
N LEU A 129 -0.89 25.65 -19.76
CA LEU A 129 0.08 24.88 -20.55
C LEU A 129 0.84 25.73 -21.58
N ASP A 130 0.49 27.00 -21.75
CA ASP A 130 1.24 28.00 -22.53
C ASP A 130 1.90 29.08 -21.64
N ASP A 131 2.00 28.86 -20.32
CA ASP A 131 2.66 29.80 -19.40
C ASP A 131 4.17 29.92 -19.66
N SER A 132 4.73 31.12 -19.52
CA SER A 132 6.15 31.38 -19.74
C SER A 132 7.07 30.72 -18.70
N ASP A 133 6.62 30.50 -17.46
CA ASP A 133 7.38 29.76 -16.44
C ASP A 133 7.09 28.24 -16.54
N PRO A 134 8.09 27.39 -16.86
CA PRO A 134 7.91 25.94 -16.91
C PRO A 134 7.31 25.35 -15.63
N LYS A 135 7.59 25.91 -14.45
CA LYS A 135 7.01 25.42 -13.17
C LYS A 135 5.49 25.49 -13.19
N VAL A 136 4.93 26.57 -13.72
CA VAL A 136 3.48 26.74 -13.88
C VAL A 136 2.94 25.68 -14.85
N ARG A 137 3.64 25.45 -15.98
CA ARG A 137 3.25 24.41 -16.95
C ARG A 137 3.30 22.99 -16.36
N VAL A 138 4.33 22.64 -15.58
CA VAL A 138 4.41 21.32 -14.91
C VAL A 138 3.24 21.16 -13.92
N ASP A 139 2.95 22.17 -13.11
CA ASP A 139 1.89 22.08 -12.11
C ASP A 139 0.48 22.10 -12.74
N ALA A 140 0.31 22.79 -13.87
CA ALA A 140 -0.90 22.73 -14.69
C ALA A 140 -1.08 21.33 -15.31
N ALA A 141 -0.04 20.75 -15.91
CA ALA A 141 -0.07 19.37 -16.40
C ALA A 141 -0.34 18.35 -15.28
N PHE A 142 0.20 18.57 -14.08
CA PHE A 142 -0.12 17.77 -12.89
C PHE A 142 -1.60 17.90 -12.50
N ALA A 143 -2.15 19.11 -12.50
CA ALA A 143 -3.56 19.34 -12.18
C ALA A 143 -4.50 18.68 -13.19
N LEU A 144 -4.18 18.75 -14.49
CA LEU A 144 -4.91 18.08 -15.57
C LEU A 144 -4.78 16.56 -15.49
N ARG A 145 -3.63 16.02 -15.05
CA ARG A 145 -3.48 14.59 -14.73
C ARG A 145 -4.48 14.15 -13.66
N GLN A 146 -4.62 14.91 -12.57
CA GLN A 146 -5.52 14.55 -11.47
C GLN A 146 -7.00 14.85 -11.75
N THR A 147 -7.33 15.81 -12.62
CA THR A 147 -8.72 16.29 -12.83
C THR A 147 -9.38 15.57 -14.01
N PRO A 148 -10.43 14.76 -13.80
CA PRO A 148 -11.11 14.05 -14.89
C PRO A 148 -11.70 15.00 -15.94
N GLY A 149 -11.51 14.68 -17.22
CA GLY A 149 -12.15 15.38 -18.34
C GLY A 149 -11.28 16.42 -19.06
N ALA A 150 -9.96 16.42 -18.84
CA ALA A 150 -9.04 17.20 -19.68
C ALA A 150 -9.00 16.63 -21.11
N ASP A 151 -8.95 17.50 -22.13
CA ASP A 151 -8.89 17.06 -23.52
C ASP A 151 -7.55 16.42 -23.88
N SER A 152 -7.61 15.18 -24.38
CA SER A 152 -6.47 14.40 -24.86
C SER A 152 -5.78 14.99 -26.10
N GLN A 153 -6.51 15.69 -26.97
CA GLN A 153 -5.93 16.30 -28.16
C GLN A 153 -5.10 17.53 -27.76
N ALA A 154 -5.68 18.45 -26.97
CA ALA A 154 -4.96 19.57 -26.38
C ALA A 154 -3.70 19.12 -25.62
N LEU A 155 -3.77 18.04 -24.82
CA LEU A 155 -2.60 17.49 -24.11
C LEU A 155 -1.50 16.98 -25.07
N LEU A 156 -1.87 16.32 -26.18
CA LEU A 156 -0.92 15.90 -27.22
C LEU A 156 -0.29 17.09 -27.94
N ASP A 157 -1.08 18.11 -28.26
CA ASP A 157 -0.62 19.27 -29.02
C ASP A 157 0.31 20.15 -28.18
N HIS A 158 0.16 20.16 -26.85
CA HIS A 158 1.16 20.70 -25.93
C HIS A 158 2.41 19.84 -25.85
N LEU A 159 2.29 18.51 -25.74
CA LEU A 159 3.45 17.60 -25.71
C LEU A 159 4.31 17.68 -26.99
N ARG A 160 3.69 18.01 -28.14
CA ARG A 160 4.38 18.22 -29.43
C ARG A 160 5.24 19.48 -29.50
N LYS A 161 4.88 20.55 -28.79
CA LYS A 161 5.58 21.85 -28.81
C LYS A 161 6.48 22.08 -27.58
N GLU A 162 6.28 21.32 -26.51
CA GLU A 162 7.02 21.47 -25.26
C GLU A 162 8.49 21.04 -25.41
N ALA A 163 9.40 21.87 -24.90
CA ALA A 163 10.84 21.64 -24.90
C ALA A 163 11.40 21.32 -23.50
N ASP A 164 10.69 21.69 -22.43
CA ASP A 164 11.08 21.38 -21.05
C ASP A 164 10.83 19.90 -20.72
N PRO A 165 11.85 19.14 -20.25
CA PRO A 165 11.73 17.71 -20.02
C PRO A 165 10.84 17.35 -18.83
N ASP A 166 10.72 18.22 -17.81
CA ASP A 166 9.85 17.99 -16.65
C ASP A 166 8.38 18.22 -17.04
N VAL A 167 8.12 19.23 -17.89
CA VAL A 167 6.77 19.47 -18.42
C VAL A 167 6.36 18.35 -19.38
N GLN A 168 7.23 17.91 -20.30
CA GLN A 168 7.01 16.74 -21.15
C GLN A 168 6.65 15.49 -20.31
N ALA A 169 7.41 15.22 -19.26
CA ALA A 169 7.18 14.05 -18.40
C ALA A 169 5.82 14.12 -17.66
N MET A 170 5.40 15.32 -17.25
CA MET A 170 4.10 15.51 -16.60
C MET A 170 2.93 15.49 -17.59
N LEU A 171 3.11 16.01 -18.82
CA LEU A 171 2.14 15.90 -19.92
C LEU A 171 1.94 14.44 -20.34
N LEU A 172 3.00 13.63 -20.40
CA LEU A 172 2.92 12.17 -20.54
C LEU A 172 2.12 11.54 -19.39
N GLY A 173 2.34 11.98 -18.15
CA GLY A 173 1.53 11.59 -16.99
C GLY A 173 0.04 11.92 -17.16
N ALA A 174 -0.28 13.12 -17.66
CA ALA A 174 -1.66 13.56 -17.92
C ALA A 174 -2.32 12.76 -19.05
N LEU A 175 -1.63 12.57 -20.17
CA LEU A 175 -2.11 11.74 -21.30
C LEU A 175 -2.41 10.30 -20.88
N GLY A 176 -1.56 9.71 -20.05
CA GLY A 176 -1.81 8.35 -19.54
C GLY A 176 -3.06 8.25 -18.66
N PHE A 177 -3.45 9.33 -17.97
CA PHE A 177 -4.64 9.39 -17.12
C PHE A 177 -5.91 9.75 -17.88
N GLN A 178 -5.82 10.68 -18.84
CA GLN A 178 -6.97 11.32 -19.50
C GLN A 178 -7.20 10.82 -20.93
N GLY A 179 -6.15 10.40 -21.64
CA GLY A 179 -6.15 10.03 -23.06
C GLY A 179 -7.09 8.90 -23.50
N ASP A 180 -7.24 8.73 -24.81
CA ASP A 180 -8.08 7.72 -25.45
C ASP A 180 -7.27 6.77 -26.36
N ARG A 181 -7.96 5.95 -27.16
CA ARG A 181 -7.29 5.05 -28.12
C ARG A 181 -6.57 5.79 -29.24
N ARG A 182 -7.10 6.94 -29.69
CA ARG A 182 -6.47 7.74 -30.74
C ARG A 182 -5.18 8.37 -30.22
N SER A 183 -5.23 9.01 -29.06
CA SER A 183 -4.07 9.66 -28.47
C SER A 183 -2.97 8.67 -28.09
N TYR A 184 -3.33 7.43 -27.74
CA TYR A 184 -2.39 6.32 -27.58
C TYR A 184 -1.64 5.95 -28.87
N HIS A 185 -2.35 5.78 -29.99
CA HIS A 185 -1.71 5.48 -31.28
C HIS A 185 -0.87 6.65 -31.82
N GLU A 186 -1.30 7.90 -31.62
CA GLU A 186 -0.50 9.08 -31.96
C GLU A 186 0.77 9.15 -31.08
N LEU A 187 0.66 8.87 -29.77
CA LEU A 187 1.78 8.84 -28.83
C LEU A 187 2.86 7.81 -29.18
N LEU A 188 2.48 6.59 -29.58
CA LEU A 188 3.45 5.54 -29.94
C LEU A 188 4.36 5.91 -31.13
N ASN A 189 3.99 6.94 -31.91
CA ASN A 189 4.76 7.45 -33.03
C ASN A 189 5.59 8.71 -32.68
N LEU A 190 5.45 9.28 -31.48
CA LEU A 190 6.22 10.45 -31.05
C LEU A 190 7.66 10.07 -30.67
N LYS A 191 8.63 10.76 -31.29
CA LYS A 191 10.05 10.64 -30.94
C LYS A 191 10.42 11.64 -29.85
N LEU A 192 10.38 11.18 -28.60
CA LEU A 192 10.77 11.97 -27.43
C LEU A 192 12.16 11.54 -26.94
N SER A 193 13.05 12.51 -26.70
CA SER A 193 14.43 12.24 -26.25
C SER A 193 14.51 12.22 -24.72
N ASN A 194 15.18 11.23 -24.15
CA ASN A 194 15.36 11.03 -22.70
C ASN A 194 14.05 10.83 -21.89
N GLN A 195 12.94 10.50 -22.55
CA GLN A 195 11.61 10.36 -21.94
C GLN A 195 11.16 8.91 -21.73
N GLU A 196 12.06 7.91 -21.79
CA GLU A 196 11.62 6.49 -21.74
C GLU A 196 10.84 6.12 -20.47
N VAL A 197 11.26 6.56 -19.28
CA VAL A 197 10.54 6.21 -18.03
C VAL A 197 9.16 6.87 -17.97
N PRO A 198 9.00 8.19 -18.21
CA PRO A 198 7.69 8.83 -18.36
C PRO A 198 6.80 8.20 -19.46
N LEU A 199 7.36 7.82 -20.60
CA LEU A 199 6.62 7.16 -21.69
C LEU A 199 6.13 5.76 -21.31
N ILE A 200 6.99 4.95 -20.66
CA ILE A 200 6.58 3.64 -20.12
C ILE A 200 5.46 3.82 -19.08
N LEU A 201 5.57 4.78 -18.17
CA LEU A 201 4.53 5.08 -17.18
C LEU A 201 3.21 5.51 -17.84
N CYS A 202 3.27 6.39 -18.85
CA CYS A 202 2.13 6.78 -19.67
C CYS A 202 1.40 5.56 -20.28
N ILE A 203 2.16 4.67 -20.93
CA ILE A 203 1.65 3.42 -21.53
C ILE A 203 1.08 2.47 -20.47
N ILE A 204 1.66 2.43 -19.26
CA ILE A 204 1.13 1.68 -18.11
C ILE A 204 -0.20 2.27 -17.59
N TYR A 205 -0.42 3.57 -17.68
CA TYR A 205 -1.70 4.20 -17.30
C TYR A 205 -2.79 3.96 -18.36
N TYR A 206 -2.45 4.06 -19.65
CA TYR A 206 -3.34 3.62 -20.75
C TYR A 206 -3.76 2.15 -20.58
N LEU A 207 -2.82 1.23 -20.31
CA LEU A 207 -3.11 -0.18 -20.09
C LEU A 207 -4.00 -0.42 -18.85
N GLN A 208 -3.91 0.40 -17.80
CA GLN A 208 -4.84 0.29 -16.66
C GLN A 208 -6.30 0.60 -17.03
N ARG A 209 -6.51 1.31 -18.14
CA ARG A 209 -7.81 1.66 -18.75
C ARG A 209 -8.16 0.78 -19.98
N ASP A 210 -7.54 -0.39 -20.13
CA ASP A 210 -7.71 -1.30 -21.29
C ASP A 210 -7.37 -0.69 -22.66
N ILE A 211 -6.43 0.27 -22.68
CA ILE A 211 -5.88 0.85 -23.92
C ILE A 211 -4.46 0.29 -24.10
N VAL A 212 -4.32 -0.66 -25.03
CA VAL A 212 -3.05 -1.32 -25.39
C VAL A 212 -3.14 -1.86 -26.81
N SER A 213 -2.00 -1.92 -27.52
CA SER A 213 -1.88 -2.54 -28.84
C SER A 213 -0.61 -3.39 -28.96
N GLN A 214 -0.46 -4.14 -30.07
CA GLN A 214 0.72 -4.97 -30.28
C GLN A 214 2.00 -4.12 -30.40
N GLU A 215 1.92 -2.95 -31.04
CA GLU A 215 3.04 -2.01 -31.19
C GLU A 215 3.54 -1.54 -29.82
N GLY A 216 2.63 -1.28 -28.88
CA GLY A 216 2.98 -0.99 -27.49
C GLY A 216 3.63 -2.16 -26.76
N ILE A 217 3.18 -3.40 -27.01
CA ILE A 217 3.81 -4.60 -26.45
C ILE A 217 5.24 -4.78 -27.00
N GLU A 218 5.44 -4.64 -28.31
CA GLU A 218 6.77 -4.73 -28.92
C GLU A 218 7.71 -3.61 -28.45
N ALA A 219 7.20 -2.38 -28.27
CA ALA A 219 7.97 -1.27 -27.71
C ALA A 219 8.45 -1.58 -26.27
N MET A 220 7.59 -2.16 -25.42
CA MET A 220 7.98 -2.56 -24.07
C MET A 220 8.96 -3.74 -24.06
N LEU A 221 8.87 -4.66 -25.02
CA LEU A 221 9.86 -5.73 -25.20
C LEU A 221 11.23 -5.19 -25.62
N ALA A 222 11.29 -4.27 -26.59
CA ALA A 222 12.53 -3.63 -27.01
C ALA A 222 13.23 -2.87 -25.86
N LEU A 223 12.45 -2.31 -24.91
CA LEU A 223 12.99 -1.66 -23.72
C LEU A 223 13.47 -2.65 -22.65
N LEU A 224 12.99 -3.90 -22.62
CA LEU A 224 13.56 -4.97 -21.78
C LEU A 224 14.94 -5.43 -22.26
N ASP A 225 15.29 -5.27 -23.54
CA ASP A 225 16.59 -5.66 -24.07
C ASP A 225 17.70 -4.59 -23.87
N LYS A 226 17.37 -3.39 -23.36
CA LYS A 226 18.33 -2.33 -22.99
C LYS A 226 19.16 -2.68 -21.74
N ARG A 227 19.96 -3.77 -21.79
CA ARG A 227 20.65 -4.42 -20.64
C ARG A 227 21.40 -3.47 -19.69
N GLN A 228 21.94 -2.36 -20.19
CA GLN A 228 22.70 -1.38 -19.41
C GLN A 228 21.84 -0.36 -18.63
N ALA A 229 20.51 -0.39 -18.77
CA ALA A 229 19.59 0.55 -18.10
C ALA A 229 18.59 -0.18 -17.16
N PRO A 230 19.00 -0.57 -15.93
CA PRO A 230 18.15 -1.34 -15.00
C PRO A 230 16.81 -0.68 -14.70
N SER A 231 16.77 0.65 -14.55
CA SER A 231 15.53 1.40 -14.29
C SER A 231 14.52 1.30 -15.44
N ILE A 232 14.97 1.52 -16.70
CA ILE A 232 14.12 1.37 -17.90
C ILE A 232 13.57 -0.06 -17.98
N ARG A 233 14.41 -1.07 -17.72
CA ARG A 233 14.01 -2.48 -17.73
C ARG A 233 13.04 -2.82 -16.59
N GLU A 234 13.18 -2.24 -15.40
CA GLU A 234 12.22 -2.45 -14.31
C GLU A 234 10.84 -1.86 -14.64
N HIS A 235 10.79 -0.64 -15.18
CA HIS A 235 9.54 -0.01 -15.62
C HIS A 235 8.90 -0.77 -16.78
N ALA A 236 9.67 -1.17 -17.79
CA ALA A 236 9.17 -1.98 -18.91
C ALA A 236 8.64 -3.35 -18.42
N ALA A 237 9.28 -3.96 -17.41
CA ALA A 237 8.78 -5.19 -16.80
C ALA A 237 7.45 -4.99 -16.06
N TYR A 238 7.23 -3.81 -15.46
CA TYR A 238 5.99 -3.45 -14.78
C TYR A 238 4.77 -3.46 -15.72
N PHE A 239 4.96 -3.12 -17.00
CA PHE A 239 3.90 -3.22 -18.01
C PHE A 239 3.39 -4.66 -18.15
N PHE A 240 4.27 -5.66 -18.20
CA PHE A 240 3.86 -7.07 -18.26
C PHE A 240 3.20 -7.54 -16.94
N TYR A 241 3.64 -7.07 -15.78
CA TYR A 241 2.88 -7.26 -14.54
C TYR A 241 1.50 -6.56 -14.55
N THR A 242 1.34 -5.48 -15.31
CA THR A 242 0.05 -4.81 -15.49
C THR A 242 -0.85 -5.59 -16.46
N LEU A 243 -0.31 -6.22 -17.52
CA LEU A 243 -1.05 -7.17 -18.37
C LEU A 243 -1.66 -8.31 -17.55
N LYS A 244 -0.90 -8.91 -16.61
CA LYS A 244 -1.42 -9.90 -15.62
C LYS A 244 -2.68 -9.38 -14.93
N ARG A 245 -2.65 -8.13 -14.46
CA ARG A 245 -3.75 -7.52 -13.68
C ARG A 245 -4.98 -7.18 -14.53
N ARG A 246 -4.81 -6.96 -15.84
CA ARG A 246 -5.92 -6.87 -16.82
C ARG A 246 -6.32 -8.26 -17.38
N GLN A 247 -5.74 -9.34 -16.86
CA GLN A 247 -5.97 -10.73 -17.29
C GLN A 247 -5.56 -11.04 -18.75
N LEU A 248 -4.75 -10.17 -19.37
CA LEU A 248 -4.30 -10.29 -20.76
C LEU A 248 -3.11 -11.25 -20.88
N LYS A 249 -3.38 -12.49 -21.29
CA LYS A 249 -2.40 -13.59 -21.38
C LYS A 249 -2.13 -13.97 -22.83
N ASP A 250 -0.87 -14.03 -23.23
CA ASP A 250 -0.44 -14.61 -24.51
C ASP A 250 0.68 -15.64 -24.27
N PRO A 251 0.47 -16.94 -24.59
CA PRO A 251 1.49 -17.98 -24.52
C PRO A 251 2.73 -17.71 -25.40
N THR A 252 2.64 -16.87 -26.44
CA THR A 252 3.76 -16.50 -27.33
C THR A 252 4.65 -15.45 -26.69
N LEU A 253 4.06 -14.38 -26.17
CA LEU A 253 4.71 -13.39 -25.31
C LEU A 253 5.34 -14.06 -24.07
N ALA A 254 4.64 -14.99 -23.43
CA ALA A 254 5.17 -15.76 -22.30
C ALA A 254 6.44 -16.55 -22.68
N ARG A 255 6.46 -17.22 -23.85
CA ARG A 255 7.67 -17.89 -24.37
C ARG A 255 8.81 -16.92 -24.71
N ARG A 256 8.52 -15.68 -25.13
CA ARG A 256 9.55 -14.63 -25.35
C ARG A 256 10.13 -14.13 -24.02
N LEU A 257 9.26 -13.79 -23.05
CA LEU A 257 9.67 -13.33 -21.73
C LEU A 257 10.45 -14.40 -20.94
N ALA A 258 10.08 -15.68 -21.05
CA ALA A 258 10.82 -16.79 -20.44
C ALA A 258 12.28 -16.87 -20.93
N LYS A 259 12.54 -16.61 -22.23
CA LYS A 259 13.91 -16.54 -22.77
C LYS A 259 14.71 -15.38 -22.18
N ILE A 260 14.11 -14.20 -22.07
CA ILE A 260 14.73 -13.01 -21.44
C ILE A 260 15.13 -13.36 -20.00
N ILE A 261 14.18 -13.85 -19.19
CA ILE A 261 14.41 -14.24 -17.79
C ILE A 261 15.47 -15.34 -17.64
N HIS A 262 15.50 -16.33 -18.55
CA HIS A 262 16.51 -17.39 -18.52
C HIS A 262 17.93 -16.84 -18.68
N SER A 263 18.09 -15.80 -19.52
CA SER A 263 19.38 -15.15 -19.83
C SER A 263 19.81 -14.05 -18.85
N SER A 264 18.90 -13.60 -17.97
CA SER A 264 19.17 -12.53 -16.99
C SER A 264 20.02 -12.97 -15.80
N ASN A 265 20.74 -12.00 -15.22
CA ASN A 265 21.45 -12.17 -13.95
C ASN A 265 20.45 -12.15 -12.76
N TYR A 266 20.84 -12.70 -11.61
CA TYR A 266 19.93 -12.85 -10.44
C TYR A 266 19.63 -11.55 -9.65
N GLN A 267 20.34 -10.46 -9.94
CA GLN A 267 20.13 -9.14 -9.32
C GLN A 267 19.13 -8.27 -10.11
N ASP A 268 18.70 -8.74 -11.29
CA ASP A 268 17.89 -7.99 -12.25
C ASP A 268 16.49 -7.59 -11.71
N PRO A 269 16.22 -6.29 -11.45
CA PRO A 269 14.99 -5.83 -10.81
C PRO A 269 13.73 -5.99 -11.68
N ALA A 270 13.90 -6.20 -13.00
CA ALA A 270 12.82 -6.50 -13.93
C ALA A 270 12.13 -7.84 -13.61
N ILE A 271 12.92 -8.85 -13.19
CA ILE A 271 12.49 -10.25 -13.20
C ILE A 271 11.28 -10.55 -12.31
N PRO A 272 11.17 -10.02 -11.07
CA PRO A 272 9.96 -10.23 -10.25
C PRO A 272 8.65 -9.88 -10.96
N TYR A 273 8.61 -8.85 -11.81
CA TYR A 273 7.39 -8.53 -12.57
C TYR A 273 7.13 -9.52 -13.70
N LEU A 274 8.19 -9.98 -14.39
CA LEU A 274 8.07 -10.95 -15.48
C LEU A 274 7.68 -12.35 -14.97
N LEU A 275 8.23 -12.81 -13.84
CA LEU A 275 7.82 -14.08 -13.21
C LEU A 275 6.32 -14.08 -12.88
N ARG A 276 5.81 -12.97 -12.29
CA ARG A 276 4.38 -12.80 -11.99
C ARG A 276 3.50 -12.91 -13.24
N TYR A 277 3.96 -12.42 -14.39
CA TYR A 277 3.26 -12.56 -15.67
C TYR A 277 3.24 -14.01 -16.15
N LEU A 278 4.40 -14.66 -16.24
CA LEU A 278 4.53 -16.07 -16.65
C LEU A 278 3.65 -17.00 -15.80
N ALA A 279 3.68 -16.82 -14.48
CA ALA A 279 2.88 -17.62 -13.54
C ALA A 279 1.38 -17.57 -13.85
N SER A 280 0.87 -16.42 -14.31
CA SER A 280 -0.54 -16.27 -14.69
C SER A 280 -0.92 -17.00 -15.98
N CYS A 281 0.06 -17.32 -16.83
CA CYS A 281 -0.12 -18.08 -18.07
C CYS A 281 -0.17 -19.60 -17.83
N GLN A 282 0.15 -20.09 -16.62
CA GLN A 282 0.09 -21.50 -16.20
C GLN A 282 0.75 -22.51 -17.16
N ARG A 283 1.86 -22.11 -17.82
CA ARG A 283 2.72 -23.01 -18.59
C ARG A 283 3.59 -23.83 -17.63
N ASP A 284 3.33 -25.15 -17.52
CA ASP A 284 4.03 -26.01 -16.56
C ASP A 284 5.56 -26.07 -16.80
N GLU A 285 6.01 -25.85 -18.04
CA GLU A 285 7.44 -25.69 -18.40
C GLU A 285 8.14 -24.50 -17.70
N ASP A 286 7.41 -23.46 -17.28
CA ASP A 286 7.98 -22.34 -16.52
C ASP A 286 8.27 -22.71 -15.04
N LEU A 287 7.74 -23.84 -14.51
CA LEU A 287 7.93 -24.23 -13.11
C LEU A 287 9.41 -24.47 -12.75
N ALA A 288 10.20 -25.00 -13.68
CA ALA A 288 11.64 -25.14 -13.53
C ALA A 288 12.36 -23.78 -13.42
N LEU A 289 11.83 -22.75 -14.10
CA LEU A 289 12.34 -21.37 -14.05
C LEU A 289 12.02 -20.73 -12.69
N PHE A 290 10.80 -20.89 -12.18
CA PHE A 290 10.46 -20.40 -10.83
C PHE A 290 11.30 -21.11 -9.76
N THR A 291 11.49 -22.43 -9.86
CA THR A 291 12.36 -23.21 -8.95
C THR A 291 13.80 -22.69 -8.95
N ARG A 292 14.37 -22.41 -10.14
CA ARG A 292 15.70 -21.80 -10.29
C ARG A 292 15.78 -20.44 -9.58
N TRP A 293 14.76 -19.59 -9.69
CA TRP A 293 14.73 -18.26 -9.08
C TRP A 293 14.45 -18.26 -7.57
N PHE A 294 13.65 -19.19 -7.07
CA PHE A 294 13.44 -19.41 -5.63
C PHE A 294 14.75 -19.83 -4.94
N ARG A 295 15.48 -20.80 -5.51
CA ARG A 295 16.71 -21.36 -4.90
C ARG A 295 17.99 -20.58 -5.18
N LYS A 296 18.04 -19.72 -6.22
CA LYS A 296 19.27 -19.00 -6.63
C LYS A 296 19.12 -17.49 -6.81
N GLY A 297 17.92 -16.91 -6.63
CA GLY A 297 17.72 -15.46 -6.70
C GLY A 297 18.48 -14.73 -5.58
N THR A 298 19.22 -13.67 -5.90
CA THR A 298 20.09 -12.98 -4.93
C THR A 298 19.37 -11.92 -4.10
N SER A 299 18.08 -11.66 -4.35
CA SER A 299 17.27 -10.76 -3.53
C SER A 299 16.05 -11.47 -2.94
N LEU A 300 15.69 -11.10 -1.72
CA LEU A 300 14.49 -11.58 -1.02
C LEU A 300 13.23 -11.41 -1.87
N ARG A 301 13.09 -10.23 -2.50
CA ARG A 301 12.04 -9.88 -3.48
C ARG A 301 11.98 -10.89 -4.64
N ALA A 302 13.11 -11.27 -5.23
CA ALA A 302 13.12 -12.24 -6.33
C ALA A 302 12.75 -13.67 -5.87
N ARG A 303 13.23 -14.11 -4.71
CA ARG A 303 12.94 -15.44 -4.15
C ARG A 303 11.47 -15.57 -3.71
N SER A 304 10.95 -14.61 -2.94
CA SER A 304 9.55 -14.55 -2.51
C SER A 304 8.59 -14.49 -3.71
N VAL A 305 8.92 -13.72 -4.75
CA VAL A 305 8.07 -13.66 -5.96
C VAL A 305 8.17 -14.91 -6.82
N ALA A 306 9.30 -15.63 -6.79
CA ALA A 306 9.37 -16.97 -7.38
C ALA A 306 8.49 -17.98 -6.62
N VAL A 307 8.37 -17.88 -5.29
CA VAL A 307 7.44 -18.67 -4.48
C VAL A 307 5.98 -18.32 -4.77
N GLU A 308 5.61 -17.03 -4.91
CA GLU A 308 4.29 -16.63 -5.43
C GLU A 308 4.01 -17.24 -6.82
N SER A 309 5.04 -17.28 -7.67
CA SER A 309 4.93 -17.83 -9.03
C SER A 309 4.74 -19.36 -9.04
N ILE A 310 5.37 -20.09 -8.10
CA ILE A 310 5.11 -21.51 -7.84
C ILE A 310 3.67 -21.72 -7.32
N GLY A 311 3.17 -20.81 -6.46
CA GLY A 311 1.80 -20.82 -5.96
C GLY A 311 0.71 -20.83 -7.03
N ALA A 312 0.97 -20.24 -8.20
CA ALA A 312 0.04 -20.28 -9.34
C ALA A 312 -0.17 -21.69 -9.92
N PHE A 313 0.63 -22.68 -9.52
CA PHE A 313 0.62 -24.07 -9.94
C PHE A 313 0.23 -25.03 -8.81
N ILE A 314 -0.34 -24.55 -7.70
CA ILE A 314 -0.53 -25.33 -6.46
C ILE A 314 -1.36 -26.64 -6.61
N SER A 315 -2.17 -26.78 -7.66
CA SER A 315 -2.84 -28.05 -7.99
C SER A 315 -1.89 -29.14 -8.50
N ARG A 316 -0.69 -28.79 -8.97
CA ARG A 316 0.39 -29.72 -9.34
C ARG A 316 1.18 -30.14 -8.10
N GLU A 317 1.41 -31.44 -7.93
CA GLU A 317 2.11 -31.99 -6.75
C GLU A 317 3.55 -31.43 -6.57
N PRO A 318 4.38 -31.25 -7.63
CA PRO A 318 5.70 -30.65 -7.50
C PRO A 318 5.67 -29.20 -6.97
N ALA A 319 4.62 -28.44 -7.28
CA ALA A 319 4.47 -27.08 -6.74
C ALA A 319 4.17 -27.11 -5.24
N ARG A 320 3.29 -28.02 -4.77
CA ARG A 320 3.06 -28.21 -3.32
C ARG A 320 4.34 -28.61 -2.59
N HIS A 321 5.14 -29.49 -3.18
CA HIS A 321 6.43 -29.87 -2.59
C HIS A 321 7.41 -28.70 -2.49
N LEU A 322 7.50 -27.84 -3.50
CA LEU A 322 8.32 -26.62 -3.47
C LEU A 322 7.82 -25.57 -2.47
N LEU A 323 6.51 -25.45 -2.26
CA LEU A 323 5.96 -24.58 -1.21
C LEU A 323 6.23 -25.14 0.20
N ILE A 324 6.18 -26.46 0.39
CA ILE A 324 6.48 -27.14 1.66
C ILE A 324 8.00 -27.17 1.96
N GLU A 325 8.84 -26.98 0.94
CA GLU A 325 10.24 -26.59 1.10
C GLU A 325 10.34 -25.12 1.54
N ALA A 326 9.63 -24.20 0.88
CA ALA A 326 9.68 -22.76 1.14
C ALA A 326 9.12 -22.33 2.51
N ILE A 327 8.19 -23.05 3.15
CA ILE A 327 7.78 -22.76 4.55
C ILE A 327 8.88 -22.99 5.59
N LYS A 328 9.99 -23.63 5.20
CA LYS A 328 11.18 -23.88 6.03
C LYS A 328 12.35 -22.96 5.68
N ASP A 329 12.13 -22.00 4.80
CA ASP A 329 13.14 -21.00 4.43
C ASP A 329 13.42 -20.08 5.63
N PRO A 330 14.70 -19.83 6.00
CA PRO A 330 15.03 -18.92 7.10
C PRO A 330 14.54 -17.48 6.85
N GLU A 331 14.30 -17.09 5.59
CA GLU A 331 13.71 -15.79 5.27
C GLU A 331 12.20 -15.78 5.55
N GLN A 332 11.80 -15.13 6.64
CA GLN A 332 10.42 -15.03 7.11
C GLN A 332 9.41 -14.59 6.04
N HIS A 333 9.77 -13.66 5.15
CA HIS A 333 8.89 -13.23 4.05
C HIS A 333 8.65 -14.36 3.03
N ILE A 334 9.63 -15.23 2.78
CA ILE A 334 9.49 -16.38 1.88
C ILE A 334 8.60 -17.44 2.54
N ALA A 335 8.90 -17.80 3.79
CA ALA A 335 8.12 -18.77 4.53
C ALA A 335 6.65 -18.34 4.72
N MET A 336 6.41 -17.05 4.97
CA MET A 336 5.05 -16.50 5.06
C MET A 336 4.35 -16.48 3.69
N THR A 337 5.04 -16.10 2.61
CA THR A 337 4.49 -16.18 1.24
C THR A 337 4.07 -17.63 0.91
N ALA A 338 4.91 -18.61 1.24
CA ALA A 338 4.61 -20.03 1.01
C ALA A 338 3.43 -20.54 1.86
N ALA A 339 3.39 -20.15 3.14
CA ALA A 339 2.33 -20.53 4.07
C ALA A 339 0.96 -19.95 3.64
N GLU A 340 0.91 -18.67 3.24
CA GLU A 340 -0.29 -18.01 2.72
C GLU A 340 -0.85 -18.74 1.49
N LEU A 341 0.00 -19.11 0.54
CA LEU A 341 -0.41 -19.83 -0.68
C LEU A 341 -0.93 -21.23 -0.38
N LEU A 342 -0.29 -21.96 0.54
CA LEU A 342 -0.78 -23.26 1.01
C LEU A 342 -2.12 -23.12 1.74
N ALA A 343 -2.29 -22.09 2.58
CA ALA A 343 -3.52 -21.83 3.32
C ALA A 343 -4.70 -21.39 2.45
N ALA A 344 -4.43 -20.77 1.30
CA ALA A 344 -5.45 -20.43 0.30
C ALA A 344 -5.89 -21.64 -0.55
N SER A 345 -5.19 -22.78 -0.48
CA SER A 345 -5.44 -23.95 -1.34
C SER A 345 -6.52 -24.89 -0.80
N SER A 346 -7.15 -25.62 -1.73
CA SER A 346 -7.95 -26.83 -1.48
C SER A 346 -7.25 -28.11 -1.97
N ASP A 347 -6.08 -28.01 -2.60
CA ASP A 347 -5.36 -29.12 -3.25
C ASP A 347 -4.43 -29.90 -2.30
N LEU A 348 -4.46 -29.60 -1.00
CA LEU A 348 -3.56 -30.21 -0.02
C LEU A 348 -4.00 -31.65 0.32
N THR A 349 -3.12 -32.61 0.03
CA THR A 349 -3.30 -34.01 0.43
C THR A 349 -2.97 -34.21 1.91
N GLU A 350 -3.45 -35.31 2.51
CA GLU A 350 -3.08 -35.71 3.88
C GLU A 350 -1.55 -35.76 4.10
N LYS A 351 -0.81 -36.26 3.11
CA LYS A 351 0.68 -36.26 3.09
C LYS A 351 1.24 -34.83 3.14
N ASN A 352 0.63 -33.86 2.47
CA ASN A 352 1.02 -32.46 2.55
C ASN A 352 0.74 -31.89 3.95
N VAL A 353 -0.46 -32.12 4.50
CA VAL A 353 -0.86 -31.66 5.84
C VAL A 353 0.04 -32.25 6.93
N ALA A 354 0.32 -33.55 6.89
CA ALA A 354 1.24 -34.23 7.81
C ALA A 354 2.65 -33.63 7.77
N THR A 355 3.17 -33.30 6.58
CA THR A 355 4.49 -32.67 6.42
C THR A 355 4.50 -31.24 6.99
N ILE A 356 3.39 -30.50 6.87
CA ILE A 356 3.21 -29.15 7.45
C ILE A 356 3.12 -29.22 8.98
N LYS A 357 2.35 -30.19 9.52
CA LYS A 357 2.24 -30.48 10.96
C LYS A 357 3.60 -30.82 11.58
N MET A 358 4.44 -31.61 10.89
CA MET A 358 5.83 -31.86 11.30
C MET A 358 6.69 -30.59 11.32
N ALA A 359 6.54 -29.70 10.33
CA ALA A 359 7.30 -28.45 10.27
C ALA A 359 6.93 -27.47 11.41
N LEU A 360 5.64 -27.40 11.77
CA LEU A 360 5.16 -26.66 12.95
C LEU A 360 5.75 -27.22 14.24
N GLY A 361 5.66 -28.54 14.46
CA GLY A 361 6.05 -29.17 15.72
C GLY A 361 7.55 -29.11 16.07
N ALA A 362 8.41 -28.76 15.11
CA ALA A 362 9.86 -28.72 15.26
C ALA A 362 10.43 -27.32 15.60
N ASN A 363 9.58 -26.33 15.94
CA ASN A 363 9.96 -24.92 16.15
C ASN A 363 10.68 -24.25 14.95
N HIS A 364 10.66 -24.85 13.76
CA HIS A 364 11.28 -24.29 12.54
C HIS A 364 10.41 -23.23 11.83
N THR A 365 9.25 -22.88 12.38
CA THR A 365 8.28 -21.98 11.76
C THR A 365 8.15 -20.71 12.59
N ASN A 366 8.13 -19.57 11.90
CA ASN A 366 8.12 -18.25 12.50
C ASN A 366 6.69 -17.78 12.85
N PRO A 367 6.48 -17.00 13.93
CA PRO A 367 5.17 -16.47 14.33
C PRO A 367 4.28 -15.89 13.19
N SER A 368 4.85 -15.17 12.22
CA SER A 368 4.03 -14.61 11.12
C SER A 368 3.57 -15.67 10.10
N THR A 369 4.13 -16.88 10.11
CA THR A 369 3.65 -18.02 9.30
C THR A 369 2.51 -18.77 9.98
N HIS A 370 2.40 -18.69 11.31
CA HIS A 370 1.53 -19.56 12.10
C HIS A 370 0.04 -19.32 11.80
N SER A 371 -0.37 -18.07 11.54
CA SER A 371 -1.72 -17.73 11.02
C SER A 371 -2.22 -18.68 9.94
N PHE A 372 -1.43 -18.81 8.88
CA PHE A 372 -1.74 -19.57 7.69
C PHE A 372 -1.63 -21.06 7.96
N LEU A 373 -0.54 -21.50 8.60
CA LEU A 373 -0.30 -22.92 8.89
C LEU A 373 -1.32 -23.52 9.87
N TRP A 374 -1.81 -22.76 10.85
CA TRP A 374 -2.91 -23.17 11.71
C TRP A 374 -4.26 -23.21 10.99
N SER A 375 -4.51 -22.29 10.06
CA SER A 375 -5.73 -22.35 9.24
C SER A 375 -5.76 -23.59 8.35
N ILE A 376 -4.60 -24.10 7.91
CA ILE A 376 -4.48 -25.40 7.22
C ILE A 376 -4.85 -26.54 8.17
N LEU A 377 -4.28 -26.59 9.38
CA LEU A 377 -4.63 -27.62 10.36
C LEU A 377 -6.13 -27.62 10.67
N TRP A 378 -6.72 -26.45 10.90
CA TRP A 378 -8.16 -26.32 11.16
C TRP A 378 -9.01 -26.83 9.99
N LYS A 379 -8.73 -26.39 8.76
CA LYS A 379 -9.45 -26.83 7.54
C LYS A 379 -9.38 -28.33 7.29
N HIS A 380 -8.28 -28.98 7.66
CA HIS A 380 -8.03 -30.41 7.47
C HIS A 380 -8.28 -31.26 8.74
N GLY A 381 -9.08 -30.76 9.69
CA GLY A 381 -9.58 -31.55 10.83
C GLY A 381 -8.59 -31.78 11.98
N GLU A 382 -7.39 -31.19 11.93
CA GLU A 382 -6.31 -31.32 12.92
C GLU A 382 -6.58 -30.49 14.20
N LYS A 383 -7.84 -30.43 14.65
CA LYS A 383 -8.31 -29.62 15.79
C LYS A 383 -7.52 -29.89 17.06
N ALA A 384 -7.37 -31.15 17.47
CA ALA A 384 -6.64 -31.51 18.68
C ALA A 384 -5.14 -31.12 18.60
N SER A 385 -4.53 -31.19 17.41
CA SER A 385 -3.16 -30.71 17.21
C SER A 385 -3.06 -29.19 17.37
N LEU A 386 -4.06 -28.45 16.86
CA LEU A 386 -4.12 -27.00 17.01
C LEU A 386 -4.39 -26.57 18.45
N GLU A 387 -5.31 -27.21 19.17
CA GLU A 387 -5.57 -26.92 20.59
C GLU A 387 -4.31 -27.17 21.46
N ASN A 388 -3.55 -28.24 21.17
CA ASN A 388 -2.26 -28.52 21.81
C ASN A 388 -1.12 -27.54 21.42
N LEU A 389 -1.27 -26.78 20.33
CA LEU A 389 -0.36 -25.68 19.98
C LEU A 389 -0.78 -24.39 20.69
N ILE A 390 -2.06 -24.05 20.66
CA ILE A 390 -2.61 -22.85 21.32
C ILE A 390 -2.39 -22.89 22.84
N ALA A 391 -2.54 -24.06 23.47
CA ALA A 391 -2.28 -24.24 24.91
C ALA A 391 -0.83 -23.96 25.34
N LYS A 392 0.13 -23.88 24.40
CA LYS A 392 1.53 -23.54 24.65
C LYS A 392 1.84 -22.05 24.47
N ILE A 393 0.95 -21.29 23.83
CA ILE A 393 1.13 -19.85 23.60
C ILE A 393 0.96 -19.13 24.94
N THR A 394 1.97 -18.35 25.32
CA THR A 394 1.95 -17.61 26.58
C THR A 394 1.06 -16.37 26.50
N PRO A 395 0.54 -15.86 27.64
CA PRO A 395 -0.15 -14.57 27.72
C PRO A 395 0.60 -13.37 27.10
N ALA A 396 1.94 -13.41 27.08
CA ALA A 396 2.77 -12.36 26.49
C ALA A 396 2.79 -12.41 24.95
N GLU A 397 2.49 -13.57 24.36
CA GLU A 397 2.39 -13.78 22.92
C GLU A 397 0.97 -13.48 22.40
N GLY A 398 0.27 -12.51 22.99
CA GLY A 398 -1.11 -12.14 22.70
C GLY A 398 -1.46 -12.03 21.19
N PRO A 399 -0.68 -11.32 20.36
CA PRO A 399 -0.89 -11.26 18.91
C PRO A 399 -0.86 -12.64 18.22
N LEU A 400 -0.02 -13.55 18.70
CA LEU A 400 0.13 -14.92 18.18
C LEU A 400 -1.04 -15.82 18.65
N LEU A 401 -1.50 -15.66 19.89
CA LEU A 401 -2.72 -16.30 20.39
C LEU A 401 -3.95 -15.89 19.56
N LEU A 402 -4.17 -14.59 19.39
CA LEU A 402 -5.30 -14.03 18.66
C LEU A 402 -5.29 -14.49 17.20
N THR A 403 -4.10 -14.52 16.60
CA THR A 403 -3.87 -15.08 15.27
C THR A 403 -4.32 -16.55 15.17
N ALA A 404 -4.06 -17.37 16.19
CA ALA A 404 -4.50 -18.77 16.24
C ALA A 404 -6.01 -18.92 16.35
N LEU A 405 -6.63 -18.12 17.23
CA LEU A 405 -8.08 -18.15 17.49
C LEU A 405 -8.88 -17.63 16.29
N SER A 406 -8.37 -16.62 15.56
CA SER A 406 -8.95 -16.15 14.29
C SER A 406 -8.84 -17.18 13.16
N ALA A 407 -7.74 -17.95 13.11
CA ALA A 407 -7.55 -19.01 12.11
C ALA A 407 -8.50 -20.21 12.30
N ALA A 408 -9.09 -20.36 13.48
CA ALA A 408 -9.91 -21.49 13.88
C ALA A 408 -11.16 -21.07 14.70
N PRO A 409 -12.14 -20.38 14.08
CA PRO A 409 -13.23 -19.71 14.80
C PRO A 409 -14.18 -20.66 15.55
N GLY A 410 -14.17 -21.97 15.26
CA GLY A 410 -14.95 -23.00 15.97
C GLY A 410 -14.27 -23.56 17.22
N ILE A 411 -13.14 -23.00 17.66
CA ILE A 411 -12.51 -23.35 18.95
C ILE A 411 -13.30 -22.71 20.11
N GLU A 412 -13.39 -23.44 21.23
CA GLU A 412 -13.97 -22.93 22.46
C GLU A 412 -13.00 -22.00 23.20
N LEU A 413 -13.51 -20.89 23.75
CA LEU A 413 -12.68 -19.92 24.46
C LEU A 413 -12.46 -20.22 25.94
N ALA A 414 -13.26 -21.12 26.54
CA ALA A 414 -13.15 -21.43 27.96
C ALA A 414 -11.76 -21.98 28.38
N PRO A 415 -11.10 -22.88 27.61
CA PRO A 415 -9.72 -23.31 27.89
C PRO A 415 -8.66 -22.21 27.77
N PHE A 416 -8.96 -21.09 27.10
CA PHE A 416 -8.01 -20.02 26.77
C PHE A 416 -8.36 -18.68 27.44
N ALA A 417 -9.25 -18.70 28.43
CA ALA A 417 -9.82 -17.50 29.02
C ALA A 417 -8.77 -16.61 29.72
N SER A 418 -7.72 -17.19 30.33
CA SER A 418 -6.67 -16.42 30.99
C SER A 418 -5.73 -15.71 30.00
N GLN A 419 -5.42 -16.35 28.87
CA GLN A 419 -4.60 -15.75 27.81
C GLN A 419 -5.38 -14.63 27.09
N ILE A 420 -6.69 -14.80 26.86
CA ILE A 420 -7.57 -13.77 26.28
C ILE A 420 -7.74 -12.59 27.26
N GLU A 421 -7.87 -12.86 28.56
CA GLU A 421 -7.92 -11.82 29.60
C GLU A 421 -6.62 -11.01 29.69
N ALA A 422 -5.47 -11.67 29.53
CA ALA A 422 -4.18 -10.99 29.47
C ALA A 422 -4.01 -10.17 28.18
N ALA A 423 -4.46 -10.66 27.02
CA ALA A 423 -4.47 -9.89 25.77
C ALA A 423 -5.39 -8.66 25.84
N THR A 424 -6.52 -8.78 26.57
CA THR A 424 -7.46 -7.68 26.88
C THR A 424 -6.84 -6.60 27.76
N THR A 425 -5.96 -6.96 28.71
CA THR A 425 -5.31 -6.03 29.65
C THR A 425 -3.86 -5.69 29.30
N HIS A 426 -3.37 -6.20 28.16
CA HIS A 426 -1.99 -6.03 27.70
C HIS A 426 -1.62 -4.54 27.51
N PRO A 427 -0.42 -4.08 27.89
CA PRO A 427 -0.07 -2.66 27.88
C PRO A 427 0.06 -2.02 26.49
N ASN A 428 0.22 -2.80 25.42
CA ASN A 428 0.12 -2.29 24.04
C ASN A 428 -1.35 -2.27 23.58
N PRO A 429 -1.93 -1.09 23.26
CA PRO A 429 -3.34 -0.96 22.86
C PRO A 429 -3.66 -1.63 21.52
N GLN A 430 -2.68 -1.90 20.65
CA GLN A 430 -2.92 -2.70 19.43
C GLN A 430 -3.19 -4.17 19.74
N VAL A 431 -2.66 -4.75 20.83
CA VAL A 431 -3.02 -6.11 21.27
C VAL A 431 -4.44 -6.11 21.81
N ASN A 432 -4.83 -5.07 22.53
CA ASN A 432 -6.22 -4.88 22.95
C ASN A 432 -7.13 -4.73 21.72
N LEU A 433 -6.73 -3.97 20.69
CA LEU A 433 -7.50 -3.83 19.44
C LEU A 433 -7.66 -5.18 18.71
N LEU A 434 -6.59 -5.94 18.51
CA LEU A 434 -6.68 -7.28 17.90
C LEU A 434 -7.59 -8.21 18.72
N THR A 435 -7.61 -8.07 20.05
CA THR A 435 -8.53 -8.81 20.93
C THR A 435 -9.98 -8.36 20.72
N GLY A 436 -10.21 -7.05 20.59
CA GLY A 436 -11.52 -6.47 20.32
C GLY A 436 -12.08 -6.86 18.96
N VAL A 437 -11.27 -6.80 17.90
CA VAL A 437 -11.65 -7.25 16.54
C VAL A 437 -11.95 -8.75 16.54
N TYR A 438 -11.13 -9.59 17.19
CA TYR A 438 -11.40 -11.02 17.32
C TYR A 438 -12.75 -11.31 18.02
N LEU A 439 -13.01 -10.64 19.15
CA LEU A 439 -14.25 -10.83 19.90
C LEU A 439 -15.47 -10.23 19.17
N ALA A 440 -15.29 -9.14 18.43
CA ALA A 440 -16.29 -8.55 17.56
C ALA A 440 -16.67 -9.51 16.41
N GLU A 441 -15.69 -9.98 15.64
CA GLU A 441 -15.88 -10.99 14.59
C GLU A 441 -16.56 -12.25 15.13
N ARG A 442 -16.17 -12.73 16.32
CA ARG A 442 -16.79 -13.90 16.93
C ARG A 442 -18.25 -13.62 17.28
N THR A 443 -18.56 -12.49 17.89
CA THR A 443 -19.92 -12.10 18.27
C THR A 443 -20.82 -11.84 17.04
N ALA A 444 -20.24 -11.40 15.92
CA ALA A 444 -20.91 -11.28 14.63
C ALA A 444 -21.07 -12.62 13.86
N ARG A 445 -20.43 -13.70 14.31
CA ARG A 445 -20.61 -15.07 13.80
C ARG A 445 -21.55 -15.89 14.69
N ASP A 446 -21.45 -15.68 16.00
CA ASP A 446 -22.25 -16.28 17.06
C ASP A 446 -22.82 -15.16 17.95
N PRO A 447 -24.02 -14.64 17.67
CA PRO A 447 -24.67 -13.60 18.46
C PRO A 447 -25.26 -14.11 19.79
N SER A 448 -24.75 -15.23 20.33
CA SER A 448 -25.19 -15.78 21.62
C SER A 448 -24.87 -14.85 22.79
N GLU A 449 -25.62 -15.01 23.87
CA GLU A 449 -25.41 -14.27 25.12
C GLU A 449 -23.99 -14.45 25.67
N LYS A 450 -23.41 -15.64 25.51
CA LYS A 450 -22.05 -16.00 25.94
C LYS A 450 -20.99 -15.19 25.18
N SER A 451 -21.15 -15.04 23.86
CA SER A 451 -20.22 -14.28 23.02
C SER A 451 -20.37 -12.76 23.22
N PHE A 452 -21.59 -12.22 23.26
CA PHE A 452 -21.82 -10.82 23.64
C PHE A 452 -21.32 -10.50 25.05
N GLY A 453 -21.51 -11.39 26.03
CA GLY A 453 -21.01 -11.24 27.39
C GLY A 453 -19.48 -11.18 27.44
N ALA A 454 -18.77 -11.98 26.63
CA ALA A 454 -17.32 -11.90 26.49
C ALA A 454 -16.87 -10.56 25.87
N PHE A 455 -17.57 -10.07 24.83
CA PHE A 455 -17.26 -8.79 24.20
C PHE A 455 -17.52 -7.58 25.11
N LEU A 456 -18.64 -7.56 25.85
CA LEU A 456 -18.91 -6.52 26.86
C LEU A 456 -17.91 -6.57 28.02
N LYS A 457 -17.46 -7.76 28.43
CA LYS A 457 -16.39 -7.95 29.43
C LYS A 457 -15.01 -7.50 28.93
N PHE A 458 -14.77 -7.50 27.62
CA PHE A 458 -13.61 -6.87 26.99
C PHE A 458 -13.73 -5.33 27.04
N LEU A 459 -14.86 -4.78 26.56
CA LEU A 459 -15.10 -3.34 26.50
C LEU A 459 -15.04 -2.64 27.88
N THR A 460 -15.45 -3.33 28.95
CA THR A 460 -15.37 -2.82 30.33
C THR A 460 -13.97 -2.94 30.96
N LYS A 461 -13.03 -3.65 30.33
CA LYS A 461 -11.63 -3.79 30.78
C LYS A 461 -10.66 -2.90 30.02
N VAL A 462 -10.93 -2.61 28.74
CA VAL A 462 -10.05 -1.79 27.90
C VAL A 462 -10.13 -0.32 28.28
N ARG A 463 -9.01 0.22 28.75
CA ARG A 463 -8.90 1.61 29.20
C ARG A 463 -8.97 2.61 28.04
N ASP A 464 -8.33 2.30 26.91
CA ASP A 464 -8.26 3.19 25.75
C ASP A 464 -9.61 3.25 25.00
N HIS A 465 -10.25 4.42 25.02
CA HIS A 465 -11.52 4.69 24.35
C HIS A 465 -11.45 4.50 22.83
N ARG A 466 -10.28 4.70 22.21
CA ARG A 466 -10.07 4.48 20.77
C ARG A 466 -10.25 3.02 20.40
N VAL A 467 -9.69 2.14 21.23
CA VAL A 467 -9.78 0.69 21.06
C VAL A 467 -11.21 0.19 21.33
N ARG A 468 -11.91 0.77 22.30
CA ARG A 468 -13.35 0.49 22.51
C ARG A 468 -14.17 0.87 21.28
N GLY A 469 -13.97 2.07 20.76
CA GLY A 469 -14.67 2.60 19.59
C GLY A 469 -14.46 1.74 18.35
N ASP A 470 -13.21 1.45 17.99
CA ASP A 470 -12.88 0.60 16.83
C ASP A 470 -13.49 -0.81 16.96
N ALA A 471 -13.36 -1.45 18.14
CA ALA A 471 -13.94 -2.77 18.36
C ALA A 471 -15.47 -2.77 18.25
N LEU A 472 -16.14 -1.69 18.69
CA LEU A 472 -17.57 -1.49 18.49
C LEU A 472 -17.95 -1.23 17.02
N PHE A 473 -17.12 -0.51 16.26
CA PHE A 473 -17.37 -0.29 14.82
C PHE A 473 -17.20 -1.58 14.00
N GLU A 474 -16.18 -2.39 14.28
CA GLU A 474 -16.02 -3.71 13.63
C GLU A 474 -17.14 -4.67 14.02
N LEU A 475 -17.64 -4.62 15.26
CA LEU A 475 -18.85 -5.37 15.63
C LEU A 475 -20.08 -4.85 14.87
N ALA A 476 -20.29 -3.53 14.80
CA ALA A 476 -21.39 -2.92 14.05
C ALA A 476 -21.36 -3.31 12.55
N HIS A 477 -20.17 -3.40 11.96
CA HIS A 477 -19.98 -3.86 10.58
C HIS A 477 -20.29 -5.35 10.42
N GLY A 478 -19.79 -6.21 11.31
CA GLY A 478 -20.02 -7.66 11.23
C GLY A 478 -21.48 -8.09 11.45
N LEU A 479 -22.28 -7.25 12.14
CA LEU A 479 -23.68 -7.51 12.48
C LEU A 479 -24.69 -7.03 11.42
N GLN A 480 -24.27 -6.35 10.34
CA GLN A 480 -25.16 -5.61 9.43
C GLN A 480 -26.33 -6.41 8.84
N ASP A 481 -26.24 -7.75 8.76
CA ASP A 481 -27.25 -8.64 8.17
C ASP A 481 -27.82 -9.68 9.18
N LYS A 482 -27.61 -9.51 10.51
CA LYS A 482 -27.56 -10.67 11.44
C LYS A 482 -28.23 -10.56 12.81
N LEU A 483 -28.94 -9.49 13.16
CA LEU A 483 -29.55 -9.36 14.48
C LEU A 483 -31.07 -9.40 14.49
N SER A 484 -31.58 -10.13 15.48
CA SER A 484 -32.96 -10.02 15.98
C SER A 484 -32.93 -10.41 17.45
N GLY A 485 -33.20 -9.49 18.39
CA GLY A 485 -33.15 -9.85 19.81
C GLY A 485 -33.30 -8.69 20.80
N LYS A 486 -34.51 -8.58 21.37
CA LYS A 486 -34.96 -7.59 22.36
C LYS A 486 -33.96 -7.23 23.45
N GLU A 487 -33.22 -8.23 23.93
CA GLU A 487 -32.30 -8.07 25.06
C GLU A 487 -31.00 -7.36 24.68
N GLN A 488 -30.56 -7.47 23.43
CA GLN A 488 -29.31 -6.84 22.99
C GLN A 488 -29.46 -5.32 22.84
N ALA A 489 -30.62 -4.82 22.39
CA ALA A 489 -30.86 -3.38 22.36
C ALA A 489 -30.90 -2.76 23.77
N ALA A 490 -31.45 -3.46 24.75
CA ALA A 490 -31.39 -3.03 26.15
C ALA A 490 -29.94 -2.94 26.65
N ARG A 491 -29.11 -3.94 26.35
CA ARG A 491 -27.68 -3.99 26.73
C ARG A 491 -26.86 -2.87 26.07
N PHE A 492 -26.96 -2.68 24.75
CA PHE A 492 -26.25 -1.57 24.07
C PHE A 492 -26.84 -0.19 24.39
N GLY A 493 -28.14 -0.08 24.67
CA GLY A 493 -28.78 1.16 25.11
C GLY A 493 -28.36 1.59 26.52
N ALA A 494 -28.06 0.64 27.40
CA ALA A 494 -27.42 0.91 28.70
C ALA A 494 -25.94 1.31 28.53
N TYR A 495 -25.17 0.57 27.73
CA TYR A 495 -23.76 0.84 27.50
C TYR A 495 -23.52 2.19 26.80
N TYR A 496 -24.37 2.56 25.84
CA TYR A 496 -24.42 3.90 25.23
C TYR A 496 -24.54 5.03 26.26
N LYS A 497 -25.47 4.90 27.23
CA LYS A 497 -25.68 5.90 28.30
C LYS A 497 -24.47 6.00 29.23
N MET A 498 -23.82 4.87 29.52
CA MET A 498 -22.58 4.82 30.31
C MET A 498 -21.44 5.56 29.59
N LEU A 499 -21.23 5.28 28.30
CA LEU A 499 -20.19 5.92 27.50
C LEU A 499 -20.41 7.44 27.33
N LEU A 500 -21.66 7.90 27.21
CA LEU A 500 -21.96 9.34 27.24
C LEU A 500 -21.60 9.98 28.58
N ALA A 501 -21.81 9.30 29.71
CA ALA A 501 -21.40 9.80 31.03
C ALA A 501 -19.87 9.84 31.21
N GLU A 502 -19.13 8.94 30.54
CA GLU A 502 -17.66 9.01 30.43
C GLU A 502 -17.16 10.06 29.43
N GLY A 503 -18.03 10.64 28.60
CA GLY A 503 -17.65 11.53 27.50
C GLY A 503 -17.07 10.84 26.27
N ASP A 504 -17.13 9.50 26.19
CA ASP A 504 -16.69 8.69 25.04
C ASP A 504 -17.76 8.70 23.93
N HIS A 505 -17.84 9.86 23.26
CA HIS A 505 -18.79 10.10 22.18
C HIS A 505 -18.54 9.22 20.94
N SER A 506 -17.32 8.73 20.75
CA SER A 506 -16.96 7.87 19.61
C SER A 506 -17.51 6.46 19.81
N SER A 507 -17.25 5.83 20.95
CA SER A 507 -17.84 4.54 21.30
C SER A 507 -19.36 4.63 21.45
N ALA A 508 -19.88 5.73 22.02
CA ALA A 508 -21.33 5.96 22.11
C ALA A 508 -21.99 6.06 20.72
N GLY A 509 -21.32 6.71 19.76
CA GLY A 509 -21.73 6.71 18.36
C GLY A 509 -21.73 5.31 17.73
N ALA A 510 -20.71 4.49 18.02
CA ALA A 510 -20.67 3.10 17.56
C ALA A 510 -21.84 2.27 18.14
N CYS A 511 -22.18 2.43 19.41
CA CYS A 511 -23.34 1.77 20.02
C CYS A 511 -24.67 2.17 19.34
N LEU A 512 -24.84 3.42 18.91
CA LEU A 512 -26.04 3.86 18.17
C LEU A 512 -26.17 3.23 16.78
N LEU A 513 -25.05 2.83 16.17
CA LEU A 513 -25.05 2.11 14.89
C LEU A 513 -25.39 0.62 15.10
N ILE A 514 -24.87 -0.01 16.17
CA ILE A 514 -25.29 -1.36 16.59
C ILE A 514 -26.79 -1.38 16.89
N LEU A 515 -27.30 -0.41 17.66
CA LEU A 515 -28.73 -0.23 17.95
C LEU A 515 -29.59 0.06 16.70
N GLY A 516 -28.98 0.47 15.59
CA GLY A 516 -29.66 0.52 14.30
C GLY A 516 -29.71 -0.83 13.61
N ALA A 517 -28.58 -1.54 13.60
CA ALA A 517 -28.43 -2.87 13.00
C ALA A 517 -29.15 -4.00 13.76
N THR A 518 -29.71 -3.74 14.95
CA THR A 518 -30.55 -4.72 15.68
C THR A 518 -31.96 -4.90 15.10
N GLU A 519 -32.43 -3.95 14.28
CA GLU A 519 -33.84 -3.81 13.82
C GLU A 519 -34.90 -3.85 14.96
N ASP A 520 -34.45 -3.62 16.20
CA ASP A 520 -35.21 -3.90 17.42
C ASP A 520 -36.09 -2.71 17.85
N PRO A 521 -37.41 -2.85 18.00
CA PRO A 521 -38.30 -1.78 18.46
C PRO A 521 -37.88 -1.14 19.79
N ASP A 522 -37.27 -1.89 20.72
CA ASP A 522 -36.81 -1.36 22.01
C ASP A 522 -35.55 -0.45 21.86
N ALA A 523 -34.88 -0.47 20.70
CA ALA A 523 -33.83 0.50 20.38
C ALA A 523 -34.40 1.89 20.06
N LEU A 524 -35.62 1.98 19.51
CA LEU A 524 -36.20 3.22 18.99
C LEU A 524 -36.24 4.38 20.00
N PRO A 525 -36.60 4.22 21.28
CA PRO A 525 -36.57 5.32 22.25
C PRO A 525 -35.15 5.85 22.52
N THR A 526 -34.16 4.96 22.55
CA THR A 526 -32.74 5.34 22.71
C THR A 526 -32.24 6.07 21.46
N LEU A 527 -32.65 5.61 20.27
CA LEU A 527 -32.31 6.27 19.02
C LEU A 527 -32.99 7.66 18.91
N GLN A 528 -34.29 7.73 19.14
CA GLN A 528 -35.07 8.98 19.03
C GLN A 528 -34.57 10.07 20.00
N SER A 529 -34.22 9.69 21.24
CA SER A 529 -33.67 10.65 22.22
C SER A 529 -32.25 11.15 21.89
N ALA A 530 -31.48 10.44 21.05
CA ALA A 530 -30.15 10.88 20.62
C ALA A 530 -30.18 11.90 19.47
N LEU A 531 -31.30 12.04 18.74
CA LEU A 531 -31.42 12.93 17.57
C LEU A 531 -31.14 14.40 17.88
N THR A 532 -31.45 14.85 19.11
CA THR A 532 -31.29 16.22 19.59
C THR A 532 -30.02 16.43 20.43
N HIS A 533 -29.17 15.41 20.57
CA HIS A 533 -27.98 15.46 21.43
C HIS A 533 -27.01 16.59 21.05
N ALA A 534 -26.34 17.22 22.02
CA ALA A 534 -25.48 18.38 21.76
C ALA A 534 -24.25 18.08 20.88
N ASN A 535 -23.62 16.91 21.06
CA ASN A 535 -22.49 16.48 20.24
C ASN A 535 -22.94 16.00 18.83
N PRO A 536 -22.35 16.51 17.73
CA PRO A 536 -22.74 16.17 16.36
C PRO A 536 -22.50 14.70 15.99
N ILE A 537 -21.46 14.03 16.54
CA ILE A 537 -21.14 12.62 16.26
C ILE A 537 -22.34 11.74 16.64
N ILE A 538 -22.96 12.03 17.78
CA ILE A 538 -24.11 11.32 18.32
C ILE A 538 -25.35 11.50 17.43
N ARG A 539 -25.67 12.75 17.05
CA ARG A 539 -26.81 13.06 16.17
C ARG A 539 -26.72 12.37 14.81
N GLU A 540 -25.53 12.32 14.24
CA GLU A 540 -25.30 11.71 12.93
C GLU A 540 -25.28 10.17 13.02
N ALA A 541 -24.60 9.61 14.03
CA ALA A 541 -24.60 8.17 14.29
C ALA A 541 -26.03 7.62 14.44
N VAL A 542 -26.91 8.36 15.12
CA VAL A 542 -28.30 7.93 15.26
C VAL A 542 -29.17 8.11 14.03
N GLN A 543 -28.98 9.16 13.22
CA GLN A 543 -29.66 9.26 11.92
C GLN A 543 -29.38 8.05 11.03
N ARG A 544 -28.17 7.47 11.14
CA ARG A 544 -27.77 6.24 10.46
C ARG A 544 -28.27 4.99 11.13
N GLY A 545 -28.27 4.93 12.47
CA GLY A 545 -28.90 3.85 13.22
C GLY A 545 -30.38 3.69 12.81
N LEU A 546 -31.11 4.81 12.79
CA LEU A 546 -32.50 4.90 12.32
C LEU A 546 -32.68 4.64 10.81
N LYS A 547 -31.61 4.66 10.00
CA LYS A 547 -31.63 4.33 8.58
C LYS A 547 -31.36 2.84 8.34
N LEU A 548 -30.41 2.25 9.08
CA LEU A 548 -30.16 0.80 9.12
C LEU A 548 -31.45 0.09 9.53
N HIS A 549 -31.99 0.45 10.70
CA HIS A 549 -33.23 -0.05 11.32
C HIS A 549 -34.49 0.04 10.43
N LYS A 550 -34.45 0.76 9.31
CA LYS A 550 -35.61 0.96 8.43
C LYS A 550 -35.49 0.32 7.05
N ASN A 551 -34.27 0.08 6.53
CA ASN A 551 -34.08 -0.10 5.08
C ASN A 551 -32.77 -0.77 4.62
N GLY A 552 -31.90 -1.30 5.51
CA GLY A 552 -30.70 -2.07 5.11
C GLY A 552 -29.73 -1.38 4.12
N THR A 553 -28.76 -0.61 4.62
CA THR A 553 -27.96 0.29 3.75
C THR A 553 -26.80 -0.38 3.01
N THR A 554 -26.73 -0.19 1.68
CA THR A 554 -25.71 -0.75 0.77
C THR A 554 -24.32 -0.09 0.79
N LYS A 555 -23.97 0.69 1.84
CA LYS A 555 -22.63 1.29 2.01
C LYS A 555 -22.00 0.86 3.34
N PRO A 556 -20.67 0.60 3.40
CA PRO A 556 -20.00 0.25 4.65
C PRO A 556 -20.06 1.37 5.69
N ILE A 557 -20.23 0.99 6.96
CA ILE A 557 -20.37 1.91 8.10
C ILE A 557 -19.16 2.85 8.25
N ASN A 558 -17.95 2.38 7.97
CA ASN A 558 -16.72 3.14 8.27
C ASN A 558 -16.58 4.45 7.45
N TYR A 559 -17.08 4.49 6.21
CA TYR A 559 -17.11 5.73 5.39
C TYR A 559 -17.92 6.84 6.06
N TYR A 560 -19.02 6.46 6.70
CA TYR A 560 -20.00 7.41 7.19
C TYR A 560 -19.45 8.23 8.36
N ILE A 561 -18.72 7.62 9.29
CA ILE A 561 -18.14 8.31 10.47
C ILE A 561 -17.25 9.48 10.02
N LEU A 562 -16.39 9.21 9.03
CA LEU A 562 -15.45 10.16 8.46
C LEU A 562 -16.15 11.43 7.93
N ASP A 563 -17.33 11.31 7.32
CA ASP A 563 -17.99 12.45 6.65
C ASP A 563 -18.34 13.63 7.57
N TYR A 564 -18.29 13.43 8.90
CA TYR A 564 -18.69 14.40 9.91
C TYR A 564 -17.56 14.74 10.89
N LEU A 565 -16.40 14.09 10.72
CA LEU A 565 -15.17 14.56 11.32
C LEU A 565 -14.75 15.87 10.62
N PRO A 566 -14.37 16.92 11.38
CA PRO A 566 -13.86 18.16 10.82
C PRO A 566 -12.58 17.89 10.02
N PHE A 567 -12.36 18.68 8.98
CA PHE A 567 -11.07 18.68 8.30
C PHE A 567 -10.05 19.44 9.15
N LEU A 568 -8.89 18.83 9.38
CA LEU A 568 -7.77 19.49 10.04
C LEU A 568 -7.21 20.59 9.12
N ASP A 569 -6.93 21.77 9.68
CA ASP A 569 -6.24 22.87 8.99
C ASP A 569 -4.71 22.81 9.20
N PRO A 570 -3.90 23.36 8.28
CA PRO A 570 -2.43 23.30 8.35
C PRO A 570 -1.87 24.16 9.49
N ASP A 571 -1.11 23.54 10.41
CA ASP A 571 -0.37 24.28 11.44
C ASP A 571 0.92 24.89 10.86
N TRP A 572 0.80 26.09 10.32
CA TRP A 572 1.92 26.84 9.77
C TRP A 572 3.05 27.11 10.78
N LYS A 573 2.76 27.21 12.09
CA LYS A 573 3.80 27.44 13.11
C LYS A 573 4.61 26.17 13.35
N LEU A 574 3.94 25.01 13.42
CA LEU A 574 4.60 23.72 13.55
C LEU A 574 5.45 23.39 12.31
N LEU A 575 4.92 23.67 11.11
CA LEU A 575 5.68 23.50 9.86
C LEU A 575 6.87 24.47 9.79
N GLN A 576 6.71 25.74 10.20
CA GLN A 576 7.82 26.70 10.33
C GLN A 576 8.87 26.32 11.39
N LYS A 577 8.49 25.63 12.47
CA LYS A 577 9.40 25.06 13.47
C LYS A 577 10.24 23.92 12.87
N TYR A 578 9.63 23.04 12.08
CA TYR A 578 10.28 21.84 11.55
C TYR A 578 10.93 21.98 10.17
N GLY A 579 10.59 22.99 9.37
CA GLY A 579 11.17 23.22 8.04
C GLY A 579 10.49 22.41 6.92
N ARG A 580 11.10 22.41 5.73
CA ARG A 580 10.50 21.83 4.51
C ARG A 580 10.60 20.31 4.51
N HIS A 581 11.76 19.78 4.89
CA HIS A 581 12.09 18.36 4.85
C HIS A 581 12.46 17.79 6.22
N PRO A 582 11.57 17.84 7.22
CA PRO A 582 11.83 17.21 8.51
C PRO A 582 11.94 15.68 8.36
N GLU A 583 12.79 15.09 9.20
CA GLU A 583 13.04 13.64 9.18
C GLU A 583 12.29 12.95 10.31
N MET A 584 11.39 12.04 9.94
CA MET A 584 10.78 11.08 10.86
C MET A 584 11.70 9.87 11.01
N ILE A 585 11.92 9.40 12.23
CA ILE A 585 12.74 8.22 12.54
C ILE A 585 11.88 7.20 13.29
N PHE A 586 11.82 5.97 12.79
CA PHE A 586 11.38 4.80 13.55
C PHE A 586 12.61 4.07 14.09
N THR A 587 12.74 4.01 15.41
CA THR A 587 13.71 3.14 16.07
C THR A 587 13.08 1.77 16.30
N THR A 588 13.75 0.73 15.81
CA THR A 588 13.37 -0.67 15.97
C THR A 588 14.56 -1.48 16.45
N LYS A 589 14.35 -2.72 16.92
CA LYS A 589 15.43 -3.65 17.28
C LYS A 589 16.33 -4.03 16.10
N LEU A 590 15.85 -3.83 14.88
CA LEU A 590 16.59 -4.04 13.63
C LEU A 590 17.38 -2.79 13.20
N GLY A 591 17.24 -1.67 13.91
CA GLY A 591 17.88 -0.37 13.66
C GLY A 591 16.88 0.75 13.33
N ASP A 592 17.42 1.91 12.95
CA ASP A 592 16.64 3.10 12.59
C ASP A 592 16.22 3.12 11.10
N ILE A 593 14.94 3.36 10.86
CA ILE A 593 14.39 3.71 9.53
C ILE A 593 14.18 5.23 9.51
N VAL A 594 14.81 5.94 8.58
CA VAL A 594 14.70 7.41 8.44
C VAL A 594 13.89 7.76 7.20
N ILE A 595 12.88 8.59 7.37
CA ILE A 595 11.94 9.06 6.34
C ILE A 595 12.07 10.58 6.23
N GLN A 596 12.46 11.07 5.07
CA GLN A 596 12.42 12.50 4.75
C GLN A 596 11.02 12.85 4.22
N LEU A 597 10.36 13.83 4.87
CA LEU A 597 9.02 14.30 4.51
C LEU A 597 9.08 15.51 3.54
N ASP A 598 7.93 15.94 2.99
CA ASP A 598 7.80 17.23 2.29
C ASP A 598 6.60 18.02 2.82
N ALA A 599 6.88 18.93 3.76
CA ALA A 599 5.94 19.84 4.38
C ALA A 599 5.32 20.86 3.40
N GLU A 600 5.89 21.03 2.20
CA GLU A 600 5.35 21.95 1.19
C GLU A 600 4.48 21.26 0.13
N GLN A 601 4.49 19.93 0.07
CA GLN A 601 3.57 19.16 -0.78
C GLN A 601 2.36 18.59 -0.01
N ALA A 602 2.53 18.21 1.26
CA ALA A 602 1.44 17.69 2.11
C ALA A 602 1.43 18.34 3.52
N PRO A 603 1.26 19.68 3.61
CA PRO A 603 1.35 20.41 4.88
C PRO A 603 0.40 19.92 5.97
N VAL A 604 -0.85 19.57 5.66
CA VAL A 604 -1.82 19.14 6.69
C VAL A 604 -1.43 17.78 7.27
N ALA A 605 -1.14 16.81 6.40
CA ALA A 605 -0.76 15.48 6.82
C ALA A 605 0.62 15.43 7.51
N VAL A 606 1.58 16.24 7.06
CA VAL A 606 2.90 16.36 7.72
C VAL A 606 2.77 17.05 9.09
N ALA A 607 2.01 18.14 9.21
CA ALA A 607 1.77 18.79 10.51
C ALA A 607 1.11 17.82 11.51
N ASN A 608 0.13 17.05 11.06
CA ASN A 608 -0.55 16.07 11.91
C ASN A 608 0.38 14.96 12.41
N LEU A 609 1.22 14.45 11.51
CA LEU A 609 2.21 13.42 11.83
C LEU A 609 3.21 13.95 12.88
N ILE A 610 3.76 15.15 12.68
CA ILE A 610 4.67 15.80 13.62
C ILE A 610 4.02 15.93 15.01
N LYS A 611 2.80 16.48 15.07
CA LYS A 611 2.05 16.65 16.33
C LYS A 611 1.94 15.34 17.11
N HIS A 612 1.50 14.26 16.46
CA HIS A 612 1.32 12.98 17.12
C HIS A 612 2.63 12.24 17.46
N ILE A 613 3.77 12.62 16.86
CA ILE A 613 5.11 12.19 17.31
C ILE A 613 5.54 12.95 18.58
N GLU A 614 5.26 14.26 18.67
CA GLU A 614 5.53 15.04 19.88
C GLU A 614 4.68 14.52 21.06
N GLU A 615 3.39 14.23 20.83
CA GLU A 615 2.44 13.65 21.80
C GLU A 615 2.68 12.16 22.12
N LYS A 616 3.72 11.51 21.58
CA LYS A 616 4.06 10.10 21.83
C LYS A 616 3.03 9.06 21.38
N ASN A 617 2.02 9.44 20.60
CA ASN A 617 1.06 8.51 20.00
C ASN A 617 1.71 7.49 19.02
N PHE A 618 2.90 7.79 18.52
CA PHE A 618 3.68 6.91 17.63
C PHE A 618 4.79 6.09 18.32
N ASP A 619 4.90 6.11 19.65
CA ASP A 619 5.83 5.23 20.39
C ASP A 619 5.16 3.87 20.69
N ALA A 620 5.96 2.81 20.85
CA ALA A 620 5.53 1.42 21.10
C ALA A 620 4.55 0.78 20.07
N LEU A 621 4.38 1.38 18.90
CA LEU A 621 3.52 0.84 17.83
C LEU A 621 4.10 -0.45 17.25
N HIS A 622 3.24 -1.41 16.90
CA HIS A 622 3.64 -2.58 16.11
C HIS A 622 3.12 -2.48 14.67
N ILE A 623 3.75 -3.22 13.76
CA ILE A 623 3.28 -3.40 12.38
C ILE A 623 2.08 -4.35 12.37
N TYR A 624 0.87 -3.79 12.43
CA TYR A 624 -0.39 -4.55 12.43
C TYR A 624 -0.72 -5.17 11.06
N ARG A 625 -0.07 -4.74 9.97
CA ARG A 625 -0.25 -5.33 8.64
C ARG A 625 1.05 -5.29 7.85
N LEU A 626 1.55 -6.47 7.48
CA LEU A 626 2.62 -6.63 6.51
C LEU A 626 2.16 -7.55 5.39
N VAL A 627 2.23 -7.08 4.15
CA VAL A 627 1.96 -7.89 2.95
C VAL A 627 3.23 -7.90 2.10
N PRO A 628 3.93 -9.04 1.96
CA PRO A 628 5.19 -9.15 1.22
C PRO A 628 5.04 -8.64 -0.20
N ASN A 629 6.04 -7.88 -0.69
CA ASN A 629 6.03 -7.27 -2.02
C ASN A 629 4.83 -6.31 -2.28
N HIS A 630 4.09 -5.90 -1.25
CA HIS A 630 2.97 -4.96 -1.35
C HIS A 630 3.15 -3.73 -0.45
N VAL A 631 2.89 -3.87 0.85
CA VAL A 631 2.85 -2.73 1.78
C VAL A 631 3.11 -3.17 3.23
N ILE A 632 3.71 -2.29 4.01
CA ILE A 632 3.70 -2.29 5.48
C ILE A 632 2.73 -1.21 5.93
N GLN A 633 1.84 -1.50 6.87
CA GLN A 633 1.05 -0.49 7.57
C GLN A 633 1.19 -0.59 9.08
N ALA A 634 1.23 0.58 9.71
CA ALA A 634 1.32 0.79 11.15
C ALA A 634 0.57 2.09 11.51
N GLY A 635 0.49 2.41 12.80
CA GLY A 635 -0.13 3.63 13.29
C GLY A 635 -0.86 3.42 14.62
N PRO A 636 -1.28 4.52 15.29
CA PRO A 636 -2.17 4.46 16.44
C PRO A 636 -3.50 3.77 16.10
N PRO A 637 -4.16 3.10 17.06
CA PRO A 637 -5.56 2.69 16.93
C PRO A 637 -6.49 3.91 16.99
N GLY A 638 -7.74 3.74 16.53
CA GLY A 638 -8.78 4.77 16.55
C GLY A 638 -8.78 5.71 15.36
N ASN A 639 -9.57 6.76 15.52
CA ASN A 639 -9.38 8.05 14.88
C ASN A 639 -9.25 9.12 15.98
N PHE A 640 -8.54 10.22 15.70
CA PHE A 640 -8.37 11.33 16.66
C PHE A 640 -9.50 12.39 16.60
N GLY A 641 -10.70 12.04 16.12
CA GLY A 641 -11.86 12.96 16.09
C GLY A 641 -11.83 14.04 15.00
N TYR A 642 -10.90 13.94 14.04
CA TYR A 642 -10.82 14.77 12.82
C TYR A 642 -10.41 13.90 11.63
N ARG A 643 -10.49 14.44 10.41
CA ARG A 643 -9.95 13.82 9.18
C ARG A 643 -9.08 14.79 8.39
N ILE A 644 -8.35 14.26 7.42
CA ILE A 644 -7.43 15.01 6.55
C ILE A 644 -7.87 14.85 5.09
N ARG A 645 -7.80 15.95 4.32
CA ARG A 645 -8.08 15.90 2.88
C ARG A 645 -6.98 15.20 2.11
N SER A 646 -7.32 14.67 0.94
CA SER A 646 -6.31 14.19 0.00
C SER A 646 -5.50 15.39 -0.51
N GLU A 647 -4.21 15.37 -0.15
CA GLU A 647 -3.16 16.29 -0.61
C GLU A 647 -2.38 15.54 -1.69
N PHE A 648 -2.78 15.69 -2.96
CA PHE A 648 -2.14 14.97 -4.04
C PHE A 648 -0.79 15.63 -4.35
N THR A 649 0.28 14.93 -3.97
CA THR A 649 1.68 15.32 -4.17
C THR A 649 2.21 14.85 -5.51
N ARG A 650 3.30 15.45 -6.00
CA ARG A 650 4.07 14.91 -7.13
C ARG A 650 5.02 13.77 -6.71
N ILE A 651 5.34 13.61 -5.42
CA ILE A 651 6.19 12.53 -4.87
C ILE A 651 5.70 11.15 -5.37
N PRO A 652 6.51 10.40 -6.15
CA PRO A 652 6.04 9.21 -6.85
C PRO A 652 5.84 8.00 -5.93
N LYS A 653 5.01 7.03 -6.35
CA LYS A 653 4.75 5.78 -5.61
C LYS A 653 5.76 4.70 -6.05
N VAL A 654 7.02 4.84 -5.61
CA VAL A 654 8.15 3.92 -5.86
C VAL A 654 8.40 2.96 -4.69
N GLU A 655 9.39 2.08 -4.82
CA GLU A 655 9.89 1.26 -3.71
C GLU A 655 10.44 2.15 -2.58
N HIS A 656 9.96 1.91 -1.36
CA HIS A 656 10.16 2.72 -0.15
C HIS A 656 9.50 4.11 -0.15
N SER A 657 8.46 4.35 -0.94
CA SER A 657 7.59 5.53 -0.75
C SER A 657 6.75 5.41 0.51
N PHE A 658 6.73 6.49 1.29
CA PHE A 658 6.00 6.65 2.55
C PHE A 658 4.80 7.58 2.34
N GLY A 659 3.62 7.11 2.71
CA GLY A 659 2.37 7.87 2.60
C GLY A 659 1.40 7.55 3.72
N ILE A 660 0.22 8.16 3.65
CA ILE A 660 -0.87 7.91 4.59
C ILE A 660 -1.82 6.85 4.02
N GLY A 661 -2.45 6.09 4.91
CA GLY A 661 -3.62 5.28 4.59
C GLY A 661 -4.90 6.11 4.69
N ASP A 662 -5.81 5.84 3.77
CA ASP A 662 -7.16 6.39 3.75
C ASP A 662 -8.15 5.30 3.28
N LEU A 663 -9.44 5.56 3.46
CA LEU A 663 -10.52 4.74 2.90
C LEU A 663 -11.02 5.32 1.55
N GLY A 664 -10.25 6.19 0.89
CA GLY A 664 -10.64 6.96 -0.28
C GLY A 664 -10.43 8.47 -0.12
N LYS A 665 -10.79 9.23 -1.17
CA LYS A 665 -10.57 10.69 -1.22
C LYS A 665 -11.17 11.40 0.00
N ASP A 666 -10.38 12.28 0.62
CA ASP A 666 -10.76 13.10 1.78
C ASP A 666 -11.20 12.27 3.01
N THR A 667 -10.53 11.13 3.27
CA THR A 667 -10.75 10.27 4.45
C THR A 667 -9.47 9.88 5.22
N ALA A 668 -8.34 10.58 4.97
CA ALA A 668 -7.06 10.26 5.61
C ALA A 668 -7.05 10.63 7.12
N SER A 669 -6.21 9.96 7.91
CA SER A 669 -6.06 10.24 9.36
C SER A 669 -4.60 10.25 9.84
N HIS A 670 -4.06 9.08 10.20
CA HIS A 670 -2.73 8.89 10.81
C HIS A 670 -2.15 7.48 10.58
N HIS A 671 -2.90 6.55 9.97
CA HIS A 671 -2.34 5.26 9.57
C HIS A 671 -1.28 5.49 8.49
N ILE A 672 -0.11 4.91 8.66
CA ILE A 672 1.04 5.10 7.77
C ILE A 672 1.23 3.89 6.86
N ALA A 673 1.76 4.11 5.66
CA ALA A 673 2.01 3.08 4.67
C ALA A 673 3.42 3.22 4.07
N ILE A 674 4.22 2.17 4.16
CA ILE A 674 5.52 2.04 3.46
C ILE A 674 5.35 1.05 2.31
N THR A 675 5.73 1.46 1.10
CA THR A 675 5.49 0.69 -0.13
C THR A 675 6.66 -0.24 -0.46
N HIS A 676 6.41 -1.55 -0.61
CA HIS A 676 7.47 -2.55 -0.86
C HIS A 676 7.97 -2.61 -2.32
N LEU A 677 7.19 -2.11 -3.29
CA LEU A 677 7.51 -2.08 -4.72
C LEU A 677 6.99 -0.75 -5.30
N MET A 678 7.32 -0.42 -6.56
CA MET A 678 6.60 0.65 -7.23
C MET A 678 5.10 0.31 -7.43
N ARG A 679 4.26 1.32 -7.26
CA ARG A 679 2.80 1.28 -7.39
C ARG A 679 2.28 2.47 -8.23
N PRO A 680 2.68 2.64 -9.51
CA PRO A 680 2.09 3.65 -10.40
C PRO A 680 0.54 3.68 -10.38
N HIS A 681 -0.10 2.51 -10.24
CA HIS A 681 -1.56 2.39 -10.16
C HIS A 681 -2.22 2.98 -8.89
N ASN A 682 -1.42 3.44 -7.93
CA ASN A 682 -1.85 4.14 -6.71
C ASN A 682 -1.55 5.65 -6.74
N GLU A 683 -0.93 6.16 -7.82
CA GLU A 683 -0.78 7.60 -8.01
C GLU A 683 -2.12 8.25 -8.34
N GLY A 684 -2.33 9.47 -7.85
CA GLY A 684 -3.64 10.17 -7.92
C GLY A 684 -4.74 9.58 -7.04
N LYS A 685 -4.41 8.65 -6.12
CA LYS A 685 -5.37 8.00 -5.22
C LYS A 685 -5.09 8.20 -3.74
N TYR A 686 -3.81 8.15 -3.34
CA TYR A 686 -3.37 8.25 -1.94
C TYR A 686 -2.32 9.34 -1.76
N THR A 687 -2.47 10.18 -0.73
CA THR A 687 -1.44 11.15 -0.31
C THR A 687 -0.09 10.43 -0.13
N ASN A 688 1.01 11.09 -0.52
CA ASN A 688 2.37 10.58 -0.35
C ASN A 688 3.16 11.65 0.40
N LEU A 689 3.79 11.30 1.52
CA LEU A 689 4.34 12.28 2.46
C LEU A 689 5.85 12.42 2.35
N GLY A 690 6.54 11.38 1.88
CA GLY A 690 7.99 11.31 1.92
C GLY A 690 8.56 10.01 1.38
N LEU A 691 9.86 9.84 1.60
CA LEU A 691 10.67 8.74 1.08
C LEU A 691 11.67 8.28 2.13
N ILE A 692 11.94 6.98 2.18
CA ILE A 692 12.95 6.43 3.11
C ILE A 692 14.35 6.76 2.60
N THR A 693 15.12 7.50 3.39
CA THR A 693 16.50 7.94 3.12
C THR A 693 17.54 7.02 3.77
N SER A 694 17.19 6.34 4.87
CA SER A 694 18.06 5.34 5.54
C SER A 694 17.24 4.20 6.12
N GLY A 695 17.84 3.01 6.30
CA GLY A 695 17.16 1.82 6.83
C GLY A 695 16.36 1.02 5.79
N ARG A 696 16.61 1.23 4.49
CA ARG A 696 15.92 0.52 3.38
C ARG A 696 16.05 -1.01 3.46
N GLN A 697 17.18 -1.50 3.97
CA GLN A 697 17.42 -2.91 4.26
C GLN A 697 16.49 -3.43 5.39
N ILE A 698 16.26 -2.61 6.42
CA ILE A 698 15.41 -2.96 7.57
C ILE A 698 13.96 -3.13 7.10
N VAL A 699 13.47 -2.23 6.25
CA VAL A 699 12.11 -2.33 5.65
C VAL A 699 11.88 -3.68 4.97
N LYS A 700 12.92 -4.28 4.38
CA LYS A 700 12.84 -5.56 3.68
C LYS A 700 12.89 -6.77 4.61
N THR A 701 13.45 -6.62 5.81
CA THR A 701 13.53 -7.66 6.85
C THR A 701 12.53 -7.47 8.00
N VAL A 702 11.76 -6.38 7.99
CA VAL A 702 10.77 -6.06 9.02
C VAL A 702 9.58 -7.02 8.95
N ASN A 703 8.89 -7.22 10.07
CA ASN A 703 7.98 -8.35 10.25
C ASN A 703 6.56 -7.93 10.66
N PHE A 704 5.59 -8.82 10.48
CA PHE A 704 4.27 -8.64 11.10
C PHE A 704 4.45 -8.69 12.63
N ASN A 705 3.82 -7.74 13.33
CA ASN A 705 3.96 -7.51 14.76
C ASN A 705 5.39 -7.13 15.21
N GLU A 706 6.27 -6.68 14.30
CA GLU A 706 7.54 -6.04 14.68
C GLU A 706 7.28 -4.71 15.41
N LEU A 707 8.09 -4.41 16.42
CA LEU A 707 7.92 -3.27 17.32
C LEU A 707 8.73 -2.04 16.84
N ILE A 708 8.01 -0.96 16.55
CA ILE A 708 8.52 0.41 16.54
C ILE A 708 8.60 0.85 18.01
N GLU A 709 9.77 0.70 18.61
CA GLU A 709 9.98 1.00 20.04
C GLU A 709 9.71 2.48 20.32
N LYS A 710 10.15 3.34 19.41
CA LYS A 710 10.09 4.80 19.55
C LYS A 710 10.02 5.48 18.19
N THR A 711 9.27 6.57 18.11
CA THR A 711 9.27 7.49 16.97
C THR A 711 9.80 8.86 17.38
N THR A 712 10.65 9.44 16.53
CA THR A 712 11.14 10.82 16.71
C THR A 712 11.07 11.63 15.42
N ILE A 713 11.13 12.95 15.57
CA ILE A 713 11.07 13.91 14.46
C ILE A 713 12.22 14.90 14.60
N ARG A 714 13.05 15.04 13.56
CA ARG A 714 14.11 16.07 13.47
C ARG A 714 13.66 17.20 12.54
N PRO A 715 13.99 18.47 12.84
CA PRO A 715 13.88 19.56 11.88
C PRO A 715 14.72 19.28 10.62
N ASP A 716 14.33 19.94 9.53
CA ASP A 716 14.97 19.91 8.22
C ASP A 716 16.50 20.10 8.31
N PRO A 717 17.31 19.11 7.91
CA PRO A 717 18.78 19.20 7.94
C PRO A 717 19.35 20.30 7.04
N GLY A 718 18.60 20.77 6.02
CA GLY A 718 18.99 21.87 5.14
C GLY A 718 18.72 23.26 5.73
N ARG A 719 18.08 23.34 6.91
CA ARG A 719 17.83 24.62 7.59
C ARG A 719 19.13 25.19 8.16
N ALA A 720 19.59 26.31 7.59
CA ALA A 720 20.56 27.17 8.26
C ALA A 720 20.00 27.59 9.64
N LYS A 721 20.82 27.45 10.69
CA LYS A 721 20.44 27.71 12.09
C LYS A 721 20.27 29.19 12.38
#